data_AF-A0A1X0UNU7-F1
#
_entry.id   AF-A0A1X0UNU7-F1
#
_cell.length_a   1.000
_cell.length_b   1.000
_cell.length_c   1.000
_cell.angle_alpha   90.00
_cell.angle_beta   90.00
_cell.angle_gamma   90.00
#
_symmetry.space_group_name_H-M   'P 1'
#
loop_
_entity.id
_entity.type
_entity.pdbx_description
1 polymer ?
#
loop_
_entity_poly.entity_id
_entity_poly.type
_entity_poly.pdbx_seq_one_letter_code
_entity_poly.pdbx_strand_id
1 'polypeptide(L)'
;MMTFDQKAYLADVLKPLTRDKLLLAEIQRALRELQGSPDVSVVAGLDLATLLAIPADLSDLAAHITSVDMFLNKRQSMPPAQFLKKLIAELKVAGHDLTSPAFWKQLQSAKADVFKSKLADFTAAVSLEHQALKVITKEHLSDKAKAQGLGSISESALKSAVEGSGIVVCSDFKLPTTPIQRGVTDIGRFTEYRSIVDVLLLAEPQRAESIRVIDELTFGPGGRRPITIAQVVAAQKAAETGKDSDALQAAQKALTIVRTDFAESVDLQQFVLASFVATTKEMLARGELLASALLKLTKGTGLDNVDAARILAKLSGSTGTRDLNDVTNLVAEGSLADARNTFDAIANVDQFGEAEVNRVAAVLAAAENRKATLVAGYEAAMAKRDYGTAANALAQASVVDRKDARLTELLEKLPPPSPEYLVAKPSEKDGITLSWKFDGGADCQFIVVRSTDGHAPANTGDGSQLARDLTAAAFTDPAPPMAKRVHYSVFAVRRGVASLPASAEQIVLPGPKDVTAGSSPTEVTLMWRLAPEAVGVQVTRTNPDGTRAPVNAGGANRTTVTGLVTGERYRFSFEAVYVLPDGTRVVSPPVAIDASPRGLISVIGDLHIADAKLSDGRDGHRATWPEPGGYSVELWAFPIDEKLPAAGIEVDLADLDGIDGRRVSGVLGAWAGQTSLSFPRFRDLRVIAAITVDGNRGLFGASAVVGSAPSVKNPRVDRYGDELVVSWEWPHGDYSAAVSWFSGSMAQSKSVSRAEYKINGGCRIQATAVDRVTISTVAFGNGQKWIASPVEVQIAARLPVVKYKLEIPPSRFGRRKPVRATVESDGFSGPVSLLVVARESSIMPSRSTDGEVVEKIRVDLNGVTPASVEFSIPRLVSPFWIRIFPDGGAPVKLEDPPTNQLKG
;
A
#
# COMPACT_ATOMS: atom_id res chain seq x y z
N MET A 1 -12.65 -16.04 26.19
CA MET A 1 -12.33 -15.23 25.00
C MET A 1 -11.51 -16.08 24.05
N MET A 2 -12.15 -16.83 23.14
CA MET A 2 -11.43 -17.50 22.06
C MET A 2 -11.11 -16.44 21.00
N THR A 3 -9.83 -16.09 20.89
CA THR A 3 -9.31 -15.16 19.89
C THR A 3 -9.30 -15.83 18.51
N PHE A 4 -9.92 -15.19 17.52
CA PHE A 4 -9.82 -15.56 16.10
C PHE A 4 -8.37 -15.80 15.67
N ASP A 5 -8.03 -17.03 15.28
CA ASP A 5 -6.69 -17.40 14.84
C ASP A 5 -6.47 -17.02 13.36
N GLN A 6 -5.81 -15.88 13.17
CA GLN A 6 -5.45 -15.34 11.86
C GLN A 6 -4.52 -16.25 11.06
N LYS A 7 -3.64 -17.01 11.72
CA LYS A 7 -2.65 -17.87 11.06
C LYS A 7 -3.32 -19.14 10.55
N ALA A 8 -4.17 -19.75 11.37
CA ALA A 8 -5.01 -20.88 10.97
C ALA A 8 -5.96 -20.48 9.83
N TYR A 9 -6.66 -19.35 9.95
CA TYR A 9 -7.59 -18.89 8.90
C TYR A 9 -6.89 -18.65 7.54
N LEU A 10 -5.67 -18.11 7.54
CA LEU A 10 -4.89 -17.97 6.31
C LEU A 10 -4.47 -19.33 5.72
N ALA A 11 -4.06 -20.26 6.57
CA ALA A 11 -3.55 -21.57 6.16
C ALA A 11 -4.65 -22.53 5.68
N ASP A 12 -5.78 -22.53 6.38
CA ASP A 12 -6.82 -23.55 6.25
C ASP A 12 -8.00 -23.10 5.39
N VAL A 13 -8.20 -21.78 5.23
CA VAL A 13 -9.30 -21.22 4.43
C VAL A 13 -8.77 -20.48 3.21
N LEU A 14 -8.01 -19.39 3.39
CA LEU A 14 -7.66 -18.51 2.26
C LEU A 14 -6.69 -19.14 1.24
N LYS A 15 -5.66 -19.85 1.70
CA LYS A 15 -4.69 -20.52 0.81
C LYS A 15 -5.32 -21.68 0.01
N PRO A 16 -6.10 -22.59 0.62
CA PRO A 16 -6.81 -23.64 -0.12
C PRO A 16 -7.81 -23.06 -1.13
N LEU A 17 -8.59 -22.04 -0.74
CA LEU A 17 -9.50 -21.38 -1.69
C LEU A 17 -8.79 -20.80 -2.92
N THR A 18 -7.54 -20.36 -2.78
CA THR A 18 -6.77 -19.85 -3.93
C THR A 18 -6.52 -20.95 -4.97
N ARG A 19 -6.47 -22.22 -4.55
CA ARG A 19 -6.23 -23.38 -5.43
C ARG A 19 -7.54 -24.00 -5.92
N ASP A 20 -8.64 -23.85 -5.19
CA ASP A 20 -9.95 -24.38 -5.54
C ASP A 20 -10.74 -23.41 -6.45
N LYS A 21 -10.50 -23.55 -7.77
CA LYS A 21 -11.15 -22.72 -8.78
C LYS A 21 -12.66 -22.93 -8.86
N LEU A 22 -13.16 -24.12 -8.52
CA LEU A 22 -14.59 -24.44 -8.56
C LEU A 22 -15.32 -23.72 -7.42
N LEU A 23 -14.82 -23.86 -6.19
CA LEU A 23 -15.41 -23.19 -5.03
C LEU A 23 -15.36 -21.66 -5.16
N LEU A 24 -14.28 -21.10 -5.74
CA LEU A 24 -14.22 -19.66 -6.05
C LEU A 24 -15.27 -19.22 -7.08
N ALA A 25 -15.51 -20.01 -8.12
CA ALA A 25 -16.56 -19.72 -9.09
C ALA A 25 -17.96 -19.79 -8.47
N GLU A 26 -18.19 -20.72 -7.54
CA GLU A 26 -19.44 -20.81 -6.77
C GLU A 26 -19.66 -19.61 -5.86
N ILE A 27 -18.63 -19.15 -5.15
CA ILE A 27 -18.69 -17.93 -4.32
C ILE A 27 -19.03 -16.71 -5.20
N GLN A 28 -18.42 -16.59 -6.37
CA GLN A 28 -18.74 -15.51 -7.31
C GLN A 28 -20.15 -15.60 -7.88
N ARG A 29 -20.65 -16.82 -8.15
CA ARG A 29 -22.03 -17.03 -8.59
C ARG A 29 -23.00 -16.60 -7.49
N ALA A 30 -22.80 -17.08 -6.27
CA ALA A 30 -23.63 -16.71 -5.12
C ALA A 30 -23.60 -15.20 -4.87
N LEU A 31 -22.45 -14.54 -5.04
CA LEU A 31 -22.35 -13.08 -4.95
C LEU A 31 -23.25 -12.37 -5.98
N ARG A 32 -23.25 -12.82 -7.24
CA ARG A 32 -24.09 -12.24 -8.31
C ARG A 32 -25.58 -12.51 -8.07
N GLU A 33 -25.93 -13.70 -7.61
CA GLU A 33 -27.31 -14.08 -7.34
C GLU A 33 -27.86 -13.34 -6.12
N LEU A 34 -27.05 -13.12 -5.08
CA LEU A 34 -27.45 -12.38 -3.88
C LEU A 34 -27.73 -10.90 -4.17
N GLN A 35 -27.04 -10.32 -5.17
CA GLN A 35 -27.33 -8.98 -5.69
C GLN A 35 -28.67 -8.89 -6.42
N GLY A 36 -29.18 -10.01 -6.96
CA GLY A 36 -30.46 -10.09 -7.66
C GLY A 36 -31.63 -10.58 -6.78
N SER A 37 -31.35 -11.36 -5.73
CA SER A 37 -32.32 -11.89 -4.78
C SER A 37 -31.74 -11.89 -3.36
N PRO A 38 -32.35 -11.19 -2.40
CA PRO A 38 -31.84 -11.12 -1.02
C PRO A 38 -32.11 -12.39 -0.20
N ASP A 39 -32.50 -13.50 -0.82
CA ASP A 39 -32.83 -14.74 -0.11
C ASP A 39 -31.55 -15.49 0.36
N VAL A 40 -31.57 -15.98 1.61
CA VAL A 40 -30.49 -16.79 2.19
C VAL A 40 -30.30 -18.13 1.47
N SER A 41 -31.32 -18.63 0.78
CA SER A 41 -31.24 -19.86 -0.03
C SER A 41 -30.17 -19.79 -1.12
N VAL A 42 -29.84 -18.59 -1.61
CA VAL A 42 -28.80 -18.34 -2.64
C VAL A 42 -27.40 -18.73 -2.14
N VAL A 43 -27.12 -18.49 -0.86
CA VAL A 43 -25.82 -18.80 -0.24
C VAL A 43 -25.83 -20.12 0.53
N ALA A 44 -26.97 -20.80 0.65
CA ALA A 44 -27.12 -22.04 1.38
C ALA A 44 -26.30 -23.21 0.81
N GLY A 45 -25.95 -23.14 -0.49
CA GLY A 45 -25.02 -24.07 -1.12
C GLY A 45 -23.55 -23.91 -0.70
N LEU A 46 -23.19 -22.78 -0.08
CA LEU A 46 -21.84 -22.50 0.40
C LEU A 46 -21.70 -22.90 1.88
N ASP A 47 -20.54 -23.43 2.26
CA ASP A 47 -20.22 -23.65 3.67
C ASP A 47 -19.73 -22.35 4.33
N LEU A 48 -20.65 -21.38 4.50
CA LEU A 48 -20.32 -20.08 5.07
C LEU A 48 -19.73 -20.17 6.48
N ALA A 49 -20.13 -21.18 7.26
CA ALA A 49 -19.57 -21.41 8.59
C ALA A 49 -18.07 -21.70 8.51
N THR A 50 -17.66 -22.57 7.59
CA THR A 50 -16.24 -22.88 7.36
C THR A 50 -15.51 -21.70 6.70
N LEU A 51 -16.12 -21.06 5.70
CA LEU A 51 -15.52 -19.92 4.97
C LEU A 51 -15.27 -18.70 5.87
N LEU A 52 -16.09 -18.49 6.90
CA LEU A 52 -15.95 -17.41 7.88
C LEU A 52 -15.38 -17.89 9.23
N ALA A 53 -14.96 -19.16 9.30
CA ALA A 53 -14.43 -19.81 10.51
C ALA A 53 -15.31 -19.59 11.76
N ILE A 54 -16.62 -19.73 11.61
CA ILE A 54 -17.59 -19.49 12.66
C ILE A 54 -17.43 -20.52 13.79
N PRO A 55 -17.41 -20.08 15.07
CA PRO A 55 -17.37 -20.99 16.21
C PRO A 55 -18.57 -21.95 16.22
N ALA A 56 -18.33 -23.23 16.49
CA ALA A 56 -19.36 -24.27 16.49
C ALA A 56 -20.47 -24.04 17.54
N ASP A 57 -20.15 -23.33 18.64
CA ASP A 57 -21.10 -23.00 19.71
C ASP A 57 -21.88 -21.69 19.44
N LEU A 58 -21.59 -21.00 18.33
CA LEU A 58 -22.17 -19.71 17.95
C LEU A 58 -22.03 -18.63 19.04
N SER A 59 -20.99 -18.74 19.88
CA SER A 59 -20.68 -17.74 20.90
C SER A 59 -19.90 -16.56 20.31
N ASP A 60 -20.01 -15.38 20.94
CA ASP A 60 -19.23 -14.18 20.61
C ASP A 60 -19.20 -13.76 19.12
N LEU A 61 -20.27 -14.08 18.36
CA LEU A 61 -20.32 -13.87 16.90
C LEU A 61 -20.03 -12.43 16.46
N ALA A 62 -20.46 -11.43 17.22
CA ALA A 62 -20.18 -10.03 16.91
C ALA A 62 -18.67 -9.73 16.91
N ALA A 63 -17.96 -10.14 17.97
CA ALA A 63 -16.51 -9.94 18.08
C ALA A 63 -15.74 -10.76 17.04
N HIS A 64 -16.23 -11.97 16.75
CA HIS A 64 -15.63 -12.86 15.75
C HIS A 64 -15.77 -12.32 14.33
N ILE A 65 -16.97 -11.94 13.89
CA ILE A 65 -17.24 -11.39 12.55
C ILE A 65 -16.45 -10.09 12.33
N THR A 66 -16.34 -9.23 13.35
CA THR A 66 -15.48 -8.03 13.27
C THR A 66 -14.00 -8.39 13.07
N SER A 67 -13.51 -9.42 13.76
CA SER A 67 -12.13 -9.88 13.63
C SER A 67 -11.83 -10.47 12.25
N VAL A 68 -12.77 -11.26 11.70
CA VAL A 68 -12.68 -11.80 10.34
C VAL A 68 -12.69 -10.68 9.31
N ASP A 69 -13.63 -9.72 9.39
CA ASP A 69 -13.72 -8.60 8.44
C ASP A 69 -12.46 -7.73 8.45
N MET A 70 -11.91 -7.42 9.63
CA MET A 70 -10.64 -6.69 9.75
C MET A 70 -9.48 -7.45 9.10
N PHE A 71 -9.43 -8.78 9.27
CA PHE A 71 -8.37 -9.59 8.68
C PHE A 71 -8.48 -9.69 7.16
N LEU A 72 -9.69 -9.92 6.65
CA LEU A 72 -9.98 -9.90 5.21
C LEU A 72 -9.64 -8.54 4.59
N ASN A 73 -9.91 -7.44 5.30
CA ASN A 73 -9.53 -6.09 4.85
C ASN A 73 -8.02 -5.92 4.66
N LYS A 74 -7.20 -6.49 5.56
CA LYS A 74 -5.73 -6.44 5.48
C LYS A 74 -5.16 -7.34 4.38
N ARG A 75 -5.97 -8.25 3.81
CA ARG A 75 -5.54 -9.28 2.84
C ARG A 75 -6.20 -9.11 1.46
N GLN A 76 -6.65 -7.90 1.12
CA GLN A 76 -7.27 -7.63 -0.18
C GLN A 76 -6.39 -7.90 -1.40
N SER A 77 -5.08 -8.12 -1.27
CA SER A 77 -4.26 -8.59 -2.40
C SER A 77 -4.57 -10.04 -2.82
N MET A 78 -5.30 -10.83 -2.02
CA MET A 78 -5.72 -12.18 -2.35
C MET A 78 -7.16 -12.19 -2.91
N PRO A 79 -7.42 -12.75 -4.11
CA PRO A 79 -8.78 -12.81 -4.66
C PRO A 79 -9.83 -13.48 -3.73
N PRO A 80 -9.54 -14.61 -3.04
CA PRO A 80 -10.49 -15.19 -2.08
C PRO A 80 -10.88 -14.22 -0.96
N ALA A 81 -9.93 -13.43 -0.44
CA ALA A 81 -10.21 -12.48 0.62
C ALA A 81 -11.09 -11.31 0.13
N GLN A 82 -10.92 -10.87 -1.12
CA GLN A 82 -11.80 -9.89 -1.74
C GLN A 82 -13.23 -10.42 -1.89
N PHE A 83 -13.40 -11.66 -2.38
CA PHE A 83 -14.73 -12.22 -2.59
C PHE A 83 -15.47 -12.50 -1.30
N LEU A 84 -14.80 -13.06 -0.28
CA LEU A 84 -15.40 -13.28 1.03
C LEU A 84 -15.78 -11.95 1.71
N LYS A 85 -14.95 -10.92 1.59
CA LYS A 85 -15.29 -9.59 2.11
C LYS A 85 -16.52 -9.01 1.41
N LYS A 86 -16.58 -9.09 0.08
CA LYS A 86 -17.76 -8.66 -0.69
C LYS A 86 -18.99 -9.46 -0.28
N LEU A 87 -18.88 -10.77 -0.08
CA LEU A 87 -19.99 -11.62 0.34
C LEU A 87 -20.54 -11.22 1.71
N ILE A 88 -19.68 -10.92 2.69
CA ILE A 88 -20.11 -10.38 3.99
C ILE A 88 -20.86 -9.06 3.82
N ALA A 89 -20.37 -8.17 2.96
CA ALA A 89 -21.00 -6.88 2.71
C ALA A 89 -22.39 -7.03 2.05
N GLU A 90 -22.49 -7.87 1.02
CA GLU A 90 -23.76 -8.12 0.31
C GLU A 90 -24.79 -8.82 1.21
N LEU A 91 -24.37 -9.75 2.06
CA LEU A 91 -25.26 -10.37 3.05
C LEU A 91 -25.84 -9.35 4.02
N LYS A 92 -25.03 -8.39 4.48
CA LYS A 92 -25.50 -7.28 5.32
C LYS A 92 -26.46 -6.35 4.57
N VAL A 93 -26.17 -6.05 3.30
CA VAL A 93 -27.05 -5.23 2.44
C VAL A 93 -28.39 -5.92 2.21
N ALA A 94 -28.40 -7.24 2.05
CA ALA A 94 -29.60 -8.06 1.92
C ALA A 94 -30.40 -8.21 3.24
N GLY A 95 -29.96 -7.58 4.34
CA GLY A 95 -30.65 -7.59 5.62
C GLY A 95 -30.36 -8.80 6.50
N HIS A 96 -29.36 -9.62 6.15
CA HIS A 96 -28.94 -10.77 6.97
C HIS A 96 -27.96 -10.34 8.05
N ASP A 97 -28.31 -10.63 9.30
CA ASP A 97 -27.44 -10.37 10.44
C ASP A 97 -26.57 -11.60 10.77
N LEU A 98 -25.31 -11.57 10.31
CA LEU A 98 -24.33 -12.63 10.58
C LEU A 98 -23.94 -12.74 12.06
N THR A 99 -24.28 -11.75 12.89
CA THR A 99 -24.03 -11.79 14.34
C THR A 99 -25.15 -12.48 15.12
N SER A 100 -26.28 -12.77 14.47
CA SER A 100 -27.41 -13.45 15.07
C SER A 100 -27.29 -14.98 14.93
N PRO A 101 -27.38 -15.75 16.03
CA PRO A 101 -27.49 -17.21 15.97
C PRO A 101 -28.70 -17.71 15.17
N ALA A 102 -29.76 -16.90 15.04
CA ALA A 102 -30.96 -17.26 14.26
C ALA A 102 -30.67 -17.35 12.76
N PHE A 103 -29.83 -16.45 12.23
CA PHE A 103 -29.40 -16.49 10.82
C PHE A 103 -28.68 -17.80 10.50
N TRP A 104 -27.73 -18.21 11.35
CA TRP A 104 -26.97 -19.44 11.14
C TRP A 104 -27.86 -20.70 11.19
N LYS A 105 -28.87 -20.72 12.06
CA LYS A 105 -29.90 -21.78 12.07
C LYS A 105 -30.76 -21.78 10.81
N GLN A 106 -31.17 -20.60 10.33
CA GLN A 106 -31.94 -20.46 9.09
C GLN A 106 -31.13 -20.91 7.87
N LEU A 107 -29.84 -20.53 7.79
CA LEU A 107 -28.91 -20.96 6.75
C LEU A 107 -28.71 -22.48 6.79
N GLN A 108 -28.60 -23.08 7.97
CA GLN A 108 -28.49 -24.53 8.11
C GLN A 108 -29.76 -25.26 7.63
N SER A 109 -30.95 -24.70 7.91
CA SER A 109 -32.22 -25.21 7.39
C SER A 109 -32.29 -25.08 5.86
N ALA A 110 -31.96 -23.91 5.32
CA ALA A 110 -31.95 -23.67 3.88
C ALA A 110 -30.92 -24.57 3.16
N LYS A 111 -29.78 -24.86 3.79
CA LYS A 111 -28.77 -25.81 3.29
C LYS A 111 -29.35 -27.22 3.22
N ALA A 112 -30.11 -27.64 4.22
CA ALA A 112 -30.80 -28.94 4.20
C ALA A 112 -31.88 -29.02 3.11
N ASP A 113 -32.62 -27.94 2.87
CA ASP A 113 -33.68 -27.89 1.84
C ASP A 113 -33.11 -27.89 0.41
N VAL A 114 -32.10 -27.05 0.14
CA VAL A 114 -31.39 -27.04 -1.15
C VAL A 114 -30.72 -28.40 -1.40
N PHE A 115 -30.14 -29.00 -0.36
CA PHE A 115 -29.55 -30.34 -0.44
C PHE A 115 -30.61 -31.41 -0.80
N LYS A 116 -31.78 -31.37 -0.15
CA LYS A 116 -32.88 -32.29 -0.42
C LYS A 116 -33.41 -32.14 -1.85
N SER A 117 -33.51 -30.90 -2.36
CA SER A 117 -33.89 -30.64 -3.75
C SER A 117 -32.88 -31.23 -4.73
N LYS A 118 -31.58 -30.95 -4.54
CA LYS A 118 -30.52 -31.49 -5.41
C LYS A 118 -30.49 -33.02 -5.44
N LEU A 119 -30.71 -33.66 -4.29
CA LEU A 119 -30.80 -35.13 -4.21
C LEU A 119 -32.04 -35.67 -4.94
N ALA A 120 -33.17 -34.96 -4.85
CA ALA A 120 -34.39 -35.32 -5.58
C ALA A 120 -34.22 -35.18 -7.09
N ASP A 121 -33.63 -34.07 -7.55
CA ASP A 121 -33.35 -33.81 -8.97
C ASP A 121 -32.38 -34.86 -9.53
N PHE A 122 -31.33 -35.19 -8.78
CA PHE A 122 -30.40 -36.25 -9.13
C PHE A 122 -31.10 -37.60 -9.25
N THR A 123 -31.93 -37.96 -8.27
CA THR A 123 -32.67 -39.23 -8.28
C THR A 123 -33.62 -39.31 -9.47
N ALA A 124 -34.31 -38.21 -9.80
CA ALA A 124 -35.18 -38.13 -10.97
C ALA A 124 -34.41 -38.30 -12.28
N ALA A 125 -33.22 -37.68 -12.40
CA ALA A 125 -32.37 -37.82 -13.57
C ALA A 125 -31.88 -39.26 -13.75
N VAL A 126 -31.41 -39.91 -12.68
CA VAL A 126 -30.99 -41.32 -12.73
C VAL A 126 -32.18 -42.22 -13.09
N SER A 127 -33.36 -41.96 -12.54
CA SER A 127 -34.59 -42.70 -12.88
C SER A 127 -35.01 -42.57 -14.33
N LEU A 128 -34.84 -41.39 -14.93
CA LEU A 128 -35.16 -41.17 -16.34
C LEU A 128 -34.17 -41.91 -17.25
N GLU A 129 -32.88 -41.83 -16.94
CA GLU A 129 -31.82 -42.43 -17.75
C GLU A 129 -31.83 -43.97 -17.70
N HIS A 130 -32.07 -44.54 -16.52
CA HIS A 130 -32.10 -45.99 -16.31
C HIS A 130 -33.52 -46.58 -16.42
N GLN A 131 -34.48 -45.86 -17.01
CA GLN A 131 -35.89 -46.25 -17.04
C GLN A 131 -36.14 -47.63 -17.71
N ALA A 132 -35.33 -47.98 -18.72
CA ALA A 132 -35.51 -49.20 -19.51
C ALA A 132 -35.16 -50.49 -18.76
N LEU A 133 -34.05 -50.48 -18.01
CA LEU A 133 -33.53 -51.67 -17.31
C LEU A 133 -33.66 -51.59 -15.78
N LYS A 134 -33.91 -50.39 -15.23
CA LYS A 134 -34.06 -50.13 -13.78
C LYS A 134 -32.93 -50.66 -12.90
N VAL A 135 -31.71 -50.70 -13.43
CA VAL A 135 -30.50 -51.12 -12.69
C VAL A 135 -29.34 -50.14 -12.92
N ILE A 136 -28.51 -49.95 -11.88
CA ILE A 136 -27.27 -49.17 -11.93
C ILE A 136 -26.21 -49.81 -11.03
N THR A 137 -24.93 -49.71 -11.40
CA THR A 137 -23.82 -50.17 -10.54
C THR A 137 -23.47 -49.14 -9.47
N LYS A 138 -22.98 -49.61 -8.31
CA LYS A 138 -22.52 -48.73 -7.21
C LYS A 138 -21.48 -47.70 -7.66
N GLU A 139 -20.50 -48.14 -8.43
CA GLU A 139 -19.41 -47.29 -8.95
C GLU A 139 -19.95 -46.20 -9.87
N HIS A 140 -20.82 -46.58 -10.82
CA HIS A 140 -21.40 -45.63 -11.76
C HIS A 140 -22.34 -44.63 -11.08
N LEU A 141 -23.08 -45.07 -10.05
CA LEU A 141 -23.89 -44.19 -9.22
C LEU A 141 -23.02 -43.18 -8.45
N SER A 142 -21.90 -43.64 -7.87
CA SER A 142 -20.93 -42.79 -7.16
C SER A 142 -20.29 -41.76 -8.09
N ASP A 143 -19.88 -42.18 -9.30
CA ASP A 143 -19.24 -41.29 -10.26
C ASP A 143 -20.22 -40.25 -10.83
N LYS A 144 -21.47 -40.64 -11.11
CA LYS A 144 -22.54 -39.69 -11.46
C LYS A 144 -22.83 -38.70 -10.34
N ALA A 145 -22.85 -39.16 -9.09
CA ALA A 145 -23.04 -38.28 -7.94
C ALA A 145 -21.88 -37.27 -7.82
N LYS A 146 -20.62 -37.71 -7.98
CA LYS A 146 -19.46 -36.81 -8.00
C LYS A 146 -19.55 -35.77 -9.13
N ALA A 147 -19.92 -36.20 -10.35
CA ALA A 147 -20.06 -35.32 -11.50
C ALA A 147 -21.13 -34.22 -11.29
N GLN A 148 -22.16 -34.50 -10.49
CA GLN A 148 -23.25 -33.56 -10.15
C GLN A 148 -23.03 -32.82 -8.83
N GLY A 149 -21.82 -32.87 -8.25
CA GLY A 149 -21.47 -32.15 -7.03
C GLY A 149 -22.04 -32.76 -5.74
N LEU A 150 -22.44 -34.03 -5.76
CA LEU A 150 -22.95 -34.81 -4.62
C LEU A 150 -21.91 -35.80 -4.05
N GLY A 151 -20.62 -35.62 -4.37
CA GLY A 151 -19.55 -36.54 -3.98
C GLY A 151 -19.28 -36.65 -2.46
N SER A 152 -19.85 -35.76 -1.65
CA SER A 152 -19.76 -35.78 -0.18
C SER A 152 -20.83 -36.65 0.49
N ILE A 153 -21.77 -37.21 -0.26
CA ILE A 153 -22.84 -38.06 0.28
C ILE A 153 -22.34 -39.50 0.48
N SER A 154 -22.67 -40.10 1.62
CA SER A 154 -22.41 -41.52 1.86
C SER A 154 -23.09 -42.41 0.81
N GLU A 155 -22.39 -43.43 0.33
CA GLU A 155 -22.93 -44.38 -0.66
C GLU A 155 -24.25 -45.02 -0.23
N SER A 156 -24.46 -45.24 1.08
CA SER A 156 -25.71 -45.76 1.63
C SER A 156 -26.90 -44.82 1.43
N ALA A 157 -26.70 -43.51 1.56
CA ALA A 157 -27.75 -42.51 1.38
C ALA A 157 -28.10 -42.33 -0.11
N LEU A 158 -27.09 -42.33 -0.99
CA LEU A 158 -27.30 -42.34 -2.45
C LEU A 158 -28.07 -43.58 -2.89
N LYS A 159 -27.67 -44.74 -2.36
CA LYS A 159 -28.35 -46.01 -2.61
C LYS A 159 -29.82 -45.95 -2.20
N SER A 160 -30.12 -45.57 -0.96
CA SER A 160 -31.52 -45.50 -0.49
C SER A 160 -32.37 -44.50 -1.28
N ALA A 161 -31.81 -43.35 -1.69
CA ALA A 161 -32.54 -42.38 -2.48
C ALA A 161 -32.91 -42.92 -3.87
N VAL A 162 -31.95 -43.54 -4.57
CA VAL A 162 -32.15 -44.13 -5.90
C VAL A 162 -33.04 -45.37 -5.86
N GLU A 163 -32.87 -46.24 -4.86
CA GLU A 163 -33.76 -47.39 -4.67
C GLU A 163 -35.20 -46.98 -4.37
N GLY A 164 -35.39 -45.85 -3.65
CA GLY A 164 -36.71 -45.24 -3.42
C GLY A 164 -37.43 -44.80 -4.71
N SER A 165 -36.70 -44.61 -5.82
CA SER A 165 -37.25 -44.31 -7.15
C SER A 165 -37.53 -45.55 -8.01
N GLY A 166 -37.29 -46.75 -7.48
CA GLY A 166 -37.55 -48.01 -8.17
C GLY A 166 -36.41 -48.51 -9.08
N ILE A 167 -35.19 -48.01 -8.90
CA ILE A 167 -33.96 -48.50 -9.55
C ILE A 167 -33.17 -49.34 -8.55
N VAL A 168 -32.74 -50.54 -8.96
CA VAL A 168 -31.94 -51.41 -8.10
C VAL A 168 -30.46 -51.07 -8.23
N VAL A 169 -29.79 -50.80 -7.09
CA VAL A 169 -28.36 -50.52 -7.05
C VAL A 169 -27.58 -51.80 -6.77
N CYS A 170 -26.84 -52.26 -7.78
CA CYS A 170 -26.14 -53.55 -7.75
C CYS A 170 -24.61 -53.39 -7.70
N SER A 171 -23.91 -54.40 -7.23
CA SER A 171 -22.47 -54.51 -7.44
C SER A 171 -22.18 -54.89 -8.89
N ASP A 172 -21.04 -54.44 -9.43
CA ASP A 172 -20.58 -54.91 -10.74
C ASP A 172 -20.21 -56.40 -10.68
N PHE A 173 -20.22 -57.07 -11.83
CA PHE A 173 -19.86 -58.48 -11.96
C PHE A 173 -19.00 -58.72 -13.21
N LYS A 174 -18.25 -59.82 -13.20
CA LYS A 174 -17.40 -60.22 -14.32
C LYS A 174 -18.18 -61.13 -15.27
N LEU A 175 -18.04 -60.89 -16.57
CA LEU A 175 -18.57 -61.80 -17.57
C LEU A 175 -17.75 -63.11 -17.54
N PRO A 176 -18.41 -64.28 -17.54
CA PRO A 176 -17.73 -65.56 -17.55
C PRO A 176 -17.01 -65.76 -18.88
N THR A 177 -15.81 -66.35 -18.81
CA THR A 177 -15.00 -66.73 -19.98
C THR A 177 -15.20 -68.20 -20.37
N THR A 178 -16.03 -68.94 -19.62
CA THR A 178 -16.29 -70.35 -19.83
C THR A 178 -16.86 -70.60 -21.24
N PRO A 179 -16.19 -71.40 -22.08
CA PRO A 179 -16.68 -71.70 -23.42
C PRO A 179 -17.92 -72.59 -23.34
N ILE A 180 -18.97 -72.24 -24.08
CA ILE A 180 -20.15 -73.08 -24.18
C ILE A 180 -19.94 -74.10 -25.30
N GLN A 181 -19.97 -75.38 -24.93
CA GLN A 181 -19.86 -76.46 -25.90
C GLN A 181 -21.14 -76.59 -26.73
N ARG A 182 -20.97 -77.05 -27.98
CA ARG A 182 -22.07 -77.18 -28.96
C ARG A 182 -23.25 -78.02 -28.44
N GLY A 183 -22.95 -79.07 -27.66
CA GLY A 183 -23.98 -79.94 -27.07
C GLY A 183 -24.90 -79.26 -26.06
N VAL A 184 -24.50 -78.11 -25.51
CA VAL A 184 -25.29 -77.28 -24.59
C VAL A 184 -26.11 -76.26 -25.38
N THR A 185 -25.54 -75.66 -26.42
CA THR A 185 -26.26 -74.72 -27.30
C THR A 185 -27.39 -75.41 -28.09
N ASP A 186 -27.24 -76.70 -28.39
CA ASP A 186 -28.27 -77.47 -29.11
C ASP A 186 -29.58 -77.62 -28.31
N ILE A 187 -29.56 -77.45 -26.98
CA ILE A 187 -30.77 -77.47 -26.13
C ILE A 187 -31.77 -76.40 -26.56
N GLY A 188 -31.28 -75.24 -26.99
CA GLY A 188 -32.13 -74.11 -27.41
C GLY A 188 -32.96 -74.38 -28.67
N ARG A 189 -32.77 -75.52 -29.36
CA ARG A 189 -33.59 -75.93 -30.51
C ARG A 189 -34.88 -76.65 -30.11
N PHE A 190 -34.97 -77.12 -28.87
CA PHE A 190 -36.09 -77.88 -28.36
C PHE A 190 -37.00 -76.97 -27.53
N THR A 191 -38.31 -77.04 -27.78
CA THR A 191 -39.31 -76.17 -27.11
C THR A 191 -39.62 -76.61 -25.68
N GLU A 192 -39.22 -77.83 -25.33
CA GLU A 192 -39.36 -78.47 -24.04
C GLU A 192 -38.51 -77.79 -22.96
N TYR A 193 -37.38 -77.18 -23.35
CA TYR A 193 -36.41 -76.54 -22.46
C TYR A 193 -36.24 -75.07 -22.81
N ARG A 194 -36.48 -74.18 -21.85
CA ARG A 194 -36.33 -72.74 -22.05
C ARG A 194 -34.89 -72.24 -21.90
N SER A 195 -34.10 -72.98 -21.13
CA SER A 195 -32.69 -72.71 -20.86
C SER A 195 -32.02 -73.99 -20.37
N ILE A 196 -30.69 -73.93 -20.21
CA ILE A 196 -29.93 -75.01 -19.58
C ILE A 196 -30.45 -75.35 -18.16
N VAL A 197 -31.06 -74.39 -17.46
CA VAL A 197 -31.54 -74.59 -16.08
C VAL A 197 -32.73 -75.55 -16.02
N ASP A 198 -33.62 -75.53 -17.01
CA ASP A 198 -34.71 -76.51 -17.10
C ASP A 198 -34.16 -77.95 -17.30
N VAL A 199 -32.97 -78.08 -17.92
CA VAL A 199 -32.27 -79.37 -18.04
C VAL A 199 -31.56 -79.76 -16.74
N LEU A 200 -30.90 -78.82 -16.06
CA LEU A 200 -30.25 -79.06 -14.75
C LEU A 200 -31.24 -79.41 -13.64
N LEU A 201 -32.51 -79.07 -13.82
CA LEU A 201 -33.61 -79.31 -12.88
C LEU A 201 -34.66 -80.27 -13.46
N LEU A 202 -34.27 -81.16 -14.39
CA LEU A 202 -35.19 -82.10 -15.04
C LEU A 202 -35.97 -82.99 -14.06
N ALA A 203 -35.39 -83.27 -12.89
CA ALA A 203 -36.02 -84.05 -11.82
C ALA A 203 -37.02 -83.26 -10.96
N GLU A 204 -37.07 -81.93 -11.10
CA GLU A 204 -37.99 -81.07 -10.35
C GLU A 204 -39.39 -81.10 -10.99
N PRO A 205 -40.45 -81.22 -10.18
CA PRO A 205 -41.83 -81.33 -10.70
C PRO A 205 -42.37 -80.01 -11.25
N GLN A 206 -41.75 -78.88 -10.89
CA GLN A 206 -42.15 -77.55 -11.33
C GLN A 206 -41.00 -76.89 -12.08
N ARG A 207 -41.35 -76.16 -13.14
CA ARG A 207 -40.40 -75.37 -13.91
C ARG A 207 -39.78 -74.27 -13.04
N ALA A 208 -38.49 -74.05 -13.21
CA ALA A 208 -37.79 -73.00 -12.48
C ALA A 208 -38.24 -71.60 -12.94
N GLU A 209 -38.51 -70.73 -11.97
CA GLU A 209 -38.81 -69.31 -12.18
C GLU A 209 -37.93 -68.48 -11.24
N SER A 210 -37.72 -67.21 -11.57
CA SER A 210 -36.87 -66.29 -10.80
C SER A 210 -35.46 -66.86 -10.56
N ILE A 211 -34.84 -67.36 -11.63
CA ILE A 211 -33.50 -67.93 -11.57
C ILE A 211 -32.49 -66.81 -11.32
N ARG A 212 -31.71 -66.90 -10.25
CA ARG A 212 -30.56 -66.04 -9.99
C ARG A 212 -29.29 -66.76 -10.36
N VAL A 213 -28.34 -66.02 -10.93
CA VAL A 213 -27.13 -66.59 -11.51
C VAL A 213 -25.89 -65.72 -11.31
N ILE A 214 -26.03 -64.41 -11.05
CA ILE A 214 -24.87 -63.52 -10.88
C ILE A 214 -24.24 -63.66 -9.49
N ASP A 215 -24.99 -63.36 -8.43
CA ASP A 215 -24.44 -63.36 -7.07
C ASP A 215 -24.53 -64.75 -6.41
N GLU A 216 -25.51 -65.56 -6.83
CA GLU A 216 -25.76 -66.93 -6.36
C GLU A 216 -26.49 -67.72 -7.46
N LEU A 217 -26.37 -69.04 -7.46
CA LEU A 217 -27.13 -69.91 -8.38
C LEU A 217 -28.35 -70.52 -7.67
N THR A 218 -29.50 -69.85 -7.80
CA THR A 218 -30.73 -70.22 -7.09
C THR A 218 -31.97 -70.07 -7.96
N PHE A 219 -33.09 -70.67 -7.55
CA PHE A 219 -34.38 -70.55 -8.22
C PHE A 219 -35.56 -70.51 -7.24
N GLY A 220 -36.73 -70.11 -7.76
CA GLY A 220 -37.99 -69.99 -7.05
C GLY A 220 -38.21 -68.61 -6.42
N PRO A 221 -39.39 -68.38 -5.83
CA PRO A 221 -39.76 -67.09 -5.25
C PRO A 221 -38.73 -66.62 -4.21
N GLY A 222 -38.04 -65.52 -4.52
CA GLY A 222 -37.02 -64.92 -3.66
C GLY A 222 -35.66 -65.64 -3.65
N GLY A 223 -35.34 -66.50 -4.63
CA GLY A 223 -33.99 -67.07 -4.80
C GLY A 223 -33.57 -68.06 -3.70
N ARG A 224 -34.53 -68.75 -3.08
CA ARG A 224 -34.26 -69.53 -1.85
C ARG A 224 -33.80 -70.97 -2.08
N ARG A 225 -33.92 -71.52 -3.30
CA ARG A 225 -33.53 -72.91 -3.57
C ARG A 225 -32.22 -72.94 -4.37
N PRO A 226 -31.12 -73.48 -3.82
CA PRO A 226 -29.85 -73.53 -4.54
C PRO A 226 -29.87 -74.61 -5.62
N ILE A 227 -29.27 -74.32 -6.77
CA ILE A 227 -28.97 -75.31 -7.79
C ILE A 227 -27.55 -75.81 -7.52
N THR A 228 -27.41 -77.07 -7.17
CA THR A 228 -26.13 -77.68 -6.81
C THR A 228 -25.87 -78.91 -7.67
N ILE A 229 -24.68 -79.49 -7.55
CA ILE A 229 -24.32 -80.74 -8.24
C ILE A 229 -25.29 -81.88 -7.92
N ALA A 230 -25.88 -81.89 -6.71
CA ALA A 230 -26.90 -82.87 -6.34
C ALA A 230 -28.14 -82.81 -7.27
N GLN A 231 -28.51 -81.61 -7.71
CA GLN A 231 -29.61 -81.44 -8.67
C GLN A 231 -29.22 -81.90 -10.07
N VAL A 232 -27.98 -81.66 -10.49
CA VAL A 232 -27.46 -82.17 -11.78
C VAL A 232 -27.46 -83.70 -11.80
N VAL A 233 -27.07 -84.34 -10.71
CA VAL A 233 -27.11 -85.81 -10.56
C VAL A 233 -28.56 -86.33 -10.58
N ALA A 234 -29.48 -85.66 -9.87
CA ALA A 234 -30.89 -86.01 -9.89
C ALA A 234 -31.49 -85.88 -11.30
N ALA A 235 -31.18 -84.79 -12.01
CA ALA A 235 -31.59 -84.56 -13.39
C ALA A 235 -31.05 -85.62 -14.35
N GLN A 236 -29.80 -86.07 -14.19
CA GLN A 236 -29.24 -87.17 -14.99
C GLN A 236 -29.99 -88.48 -14.78
N LYS A 237 -30.27 -88.83 -13.52
CA LYS A 237 -31.05 -90.03 -13.20
C LYS A 237 -32.47 -89.95 -13.78
N ALA A 238 -33.11 -88.79 -13.70
CA ALA A 238 -34.41 -88.55 -14.34
C ALA A 238 -34.33 -88.72 -15.86
N ALA A 239 -33.26 -88.21 -16.49
CA ALA A 239 -33.06 -88.29 -17.93
C ALA A 239 -32.85 -89.74 -18.43
N GLU A 240 -32.17 -90.59 -17.66
CA GLU A 240 -31.95 -92.02 -18.00
C GLU A 240 -33.23 -92.87 -17.90
N THR A 241 -34.18 -92.46 -17.05
CA THR A 241 -35.46 -93.17 -16.85
C THR A 241 -36.62 -92.62 -17.69
N GLY A 242 -36.39 -91.53 -18.42
CA GLY A 242 -37.41 -90.85 -19.22
C GLY A 242 -37.75 -91.59 -20.52
N LYS A 243 -38.87 -91.20 -21.13
CA LYS A 243 -39.26 -91.71 -22.45
C LYS A 243 -38.32 -91.14 -23.52
N ASP A 244 -37.70 -92.03 -24.28
CA ASP A 244 -36.72 -91.66 -25.31
C ASP A 244 -37.29 -90.68 -26.34
N SER A 245 -36.56 -89.59 -26.55
CA SER A 245 -36.88 -88.51 -27.49
C SER A 245 -35.61 -87.73 -27.85
N ASP A 246 -35.60 -87.08 -29.00
CA ASP A 246 -34.45 -86.27 -29.45
C ASP A 246 -34.08 -85.18 -28.42
N ALA A 247 -35.10 -84.57 -27.79
CA ALA A 247 -34.91 -83.58 -26.73
C ALA A 247 -34.26 -84.19 -25.48
N LEU A 248 -34.70 -85.39 -25.06
CA LEU A 248 -34.14 -86.06 -23.89
C LEU A 248 -32.70 -86.53 -24.14
N GLN A 249 -32.37 -87.01 -25.34
CA GLN A 249 -31.01 -87.37 -25.74
C GLN A 249 -30.07 -86.15 -25.73
N ALA A 250 -30.55 -85.00 -26.21
CA ALA A 250 -29.81 -83.73 -26.12
C ALA A 250 -29.58 -83.29 -24.66
N ALA A 251 -30.59 -83.44 -23.80
CA ALA A 251 -30.48 -83.17 -22.36
C ALA A 251 -29.47 -84.11 -21.67
N GLN A 252 -29.48 -85.42 -21.97
CA GLN A 252 -28.50 -86.39 -21.44
C GLN A 252 -27.07 -86.02 -21.84
N LYS A 253 -26.86 -85.61 -23.09
CA LYS A 253 -25.54 -85.16 -23.58
C LYS A 253 -25.07 -83.90 -22.85
N ALA A 254 -25.95 -82.92 -22.67
CA ALA A 254 -25.63 -81.71 -21.92
C ALA A 254 -25.35 -81.98 -20.43
N LEU A 255 -26.14 -82.82 -19.76
CA LEU A 255 -25.91 -83.22 -18.37
C LEU A 255 -24.59 -83.97 -18.19
N THR A 256 -24.20 -84.80 -19.17
CA THR A 256 -22.90 -85.49 -19.17
C THR A 256 -21.74 -84.50 -19.28
N ILE A 257 -21.84 -83.50 -20.17
CA ILE A 257 -20.85 -82.41 -20.28
C ILE A 257 -20.76 -81.65 -18.95
N VAL A 258 -21.91 -81.26 -18.38
CA VAL A 258 -21.94 -80.45 -17.15
C VAL A 258 -21.32 -81.20 -15.97
N ARG A 259 -21.64 -82.48 -15.79
CA ARG A 259 -21.08 -83.28 -14.70
C ARG A 259 -19.57 -83.51 -14.83
N THR A 260 -19.07 -83.61 -16.05
CA THR A 260 -17.65 -83.91 -16.30
C THR A 260 -16.78 -82.67 -16.15
N ASP A 261 -17.26 -81.52 -16.67
CA ASP A 261 -16.45 -80.32 -16.81
C ASP A 261 -16.70 -79.29 -15.68
N PHE A 262 -17.80 -79.40 -14.93
CA PHE A 262 -18.19 -78.42 -13.90
C PHE A 262 -18.63 -79.12 -12.60
N ALA A 263 -17.67 -79.77 -11.93
CA ALA A 263 -17.90 -80.55 -10.71
C ALA A 263 -18.04 -79.71 -9.43
N GLU A 264 -17.70 -78.42 -9.46
CA GLU A 264 -17.84 -77.50 -8.35
C GLU A 264 -19.03 -76.54 -8.54
N SER A 265 -19.68 -76.14 -7.45
CA SER A 265 -20.85 -75.24 -7.50
C SER A 265 -20.53 -73.85 -8.11
N VAL A 266 -19.30 -73.35 -7.94
CA VAL A 266 -18.87 -72.06 -8.51
C VAL A 266 -18.70 -72.17 -10.03
N ASP A 267 -18.09 -73.26 -10.50
CA ASP A 267 -17.90 -73.51 -11.92
C ASP A 267 -19.24 -73.75 -12.64
N LEU A 268 -20.16 -74.45 -11.97
CA LEU A 268 -21.53 -74.62 -12.43
C LEU A 268 -22.25 -73.27 -12.56
N GLN A 269 -22.12 -72.39 -11.57
CA GLN A 269 -22.69 -71.03 -11.63
C GLN A 269 -22.11 -70.23 -12.81
N GLN A 270 -20.79 -70.23 -12.98
CA GLN A 270 -20.13 -69.51 -14.08
C GLN A 270 -20.56 -70.04 -15.45
N PHE A 271 -20.73 -71.36 -15.57
CA PHE A 271 -21.23 -71.99 -16.78
C PHE A 271 -22.69 -71.60 -17.09
N VAL A 272 -23.58 -71.65 -16.09
CA VAL A 272 -24.98 -71.22 -16.27
C VAL A 272 -25.04 -69.72 -16.62
N LEU A 273 -24.23 -68.88 -15.96
CA LEU A 273 -24.10 -67.46 -16.32
C LEU A 273 -23.64 -67.30 -17.77
N ALA A 274 -22.66 -68.09 -18.20
CA ALA A 274 -22.16 -68.04 -19.57
C ALA A 274 -23.27 -68.35 -20.58
N SER A 275 -24.12 -69.32 -20.28
CA SER A 275 -25.28 -69.66 -21.13
C SER A 275 -26.25 -68.51 -21.32
N PHE A 276 -26.61 -67.80 -20.25
CA PHE A 276 -27.46 -66.62 -20.35
C PHE A 276 -26.75 -65.50 -21.10
N VAL A 277 -25.47 -65.26 -20.83
CA VAL A 277 -24.66 -64.26 -21.54
C VAL A 277 -24.61 -64.55 -23.05
N ALA A 278 -24.40 -65.81 -23.47
CA ALA A 278 -24.37 -66.18 -24.87
C ALA A 278 -25.72 -65.93 -25.57
N THR A 279 -26.82 -66.34 -24.93
CA THR A 279 -28.18 -66.08 -25.43
C THR A 279 -28.45 -64.57 -25.54
N THR A 280 -28.09 -63.78 -24.53
CA THR A 280 -28.27 -62.33 -24.57
C THR A 280 -27.42 -61.68 -25.67
N LYS A 281 -26.17 -62.12 -25.88
CA LYS A 281 -25.33 -61.63 -26.99
C LYS A 281 -25.97 -61.88 -28.34
N GLU A 282 -26.55 -63.05 -28.54
CA GLU A 282 -27.24 -63.40 -29.78
C GLU A 282 -28.49 -62.52 -30.01
N MET A 283 -29.27 -62.25 -28.95
CA MET A 283 -30.43 -61.36 -29.02
C MET A 283 -30.03 -59.92 -29.38
N LEU A 284 -28.98 -59.40 -28.75
CA LEU A 284 -28.45 -58.06 -29.06
C LEU A 284 -27.88 -57.99 -30.48
N ALA A 285 -27.19 -59.04 -30.94
CA ALA A 285 -26.67 -59.11 -32.31
C ALA A 285 -27.78 -59.10 -33.38
N ARG A 286 -28.99 -59.54 -33.03
CA ARG A 286 -30.18 -59.47 -33.91
C ARG A 286 -30.90 -58.12 -33.84
N GLY A 287 -30.37 -57.14 -33.11
CA GLY A 287 -30.94 -55.80 -33.00
C GLY A 287 -32.16 -55.70 -32.09
N GLU A 288 -32.33 -56.61 -31.14
CA GLU A 288 -33.48 -56.55 -30.23
C GLU A 288 -33.39 -55.35 -29.26
N LEU A 289 -34.49 -54.60 -29.16
CA LEU A 289 -34.61 -53.49 -28.20
C LEU A 289 -34.48 -54.00 -26.76
N LEU A 290 -33.78 -53.26 -25.90
CA LEU A 290 -33.46 -53.66 -24.52
C LEU A 290 -34.68 -54.08 -23.69
N ALA A 291 -35.79 -53.35 -23.79
CA ALA A 291 -37.03 -53.69 -23.09
C ALA A 291 -37.64 -55.02 -23.57
N SER A 292 -37.55 -55.31 -24.87
CA SER A 292 -38.02 -56.57 -25.45
C SER A 292 -37.12 -57.74 -25.07
N ALA A 293 -35.79 -57.52 -25.12
CA ALA A 293 -34.80 -58.51 -24.70
C ALA A 293 -34.95 -58.85 -23.20
N LEU A 294 -35.22 -57.86 -22.35
CA LEU A 294 -35.47 -58.08 -20.91
C LEU A 294 -36.71 -58.96 -20.69
N LEU A 295 -37.80 -58.69 -21.42
CA LEU A 295 -39.03 -59.47 -21.32
C LEU A 295 -38.83 -60.91 -21.81
N LYS A 296 -38.06 -61.11 -22.88
CA LYS A 296 -37.73 -62.45 -23.39
C LYS A 296 -36.77 -63.21 -22.49
N LEU A 297 -35.75 -62.58 -21.90
CA LEU A 297 -34.88 -63.25 -20.92
C LEU A 297 -35.68 -63.66 -19.68
N THR A 298 -36.53 -62.78 -19.15
CA THR A 298 -37.32 -63.10 -17.96
C THR A 298 -38.42 -64.13 -18.23
N LYS A 299 -39.34 -63.85 -19.16
CA LYS A 299 -40.48 -64.74 -19.45
C LYS A 299 -40.12 -65.95 -20.29
N GLY A 300 -39.19 -65.78 -21.23
CA GLY A 300 -38.77 -66.82 -22.16
C GLY A 300 -37.80 -67.82 -21.55
N THR A 301 -36.96 -67.42 -20.58
CA THR A 301 -35.93 -68.31 -19.99
C THR A 301 -36.12 -68.59 -18.49
N GLY A 302 -36.96 -67.82 -17.79
CA GLY A 302 -37.17 -67.93 -16.33
C GLY A 302 -36.18 -67.16 -15.47
N LEU A 303 -35.27 -66.39 -16.09
CA LEU A 303 -34.25 -65.59 -15.41
C LEU A 303 -34.87 -64.49 -14.54
N ASP A 304 -34.31 -64.25 -13.36
CA ASP A 304 -34.70 -63.15 -12.47
C ASP A 304 -34.56 -61.81 -13.19
N ASN A 305 -35.51 -60.89 -12.93
CA ASN A 305 -35.58 -59.61 -13.62
C ASN A 305 -34.31 -58.77 -13.39
N VAL A 306 -33.79 -58.75 -12.16
CA VAL A 306 -32.61 -57.96 -11.81
C VAL A 306 -31.37 -58.54 -12.49
N ASP A 307 -31.20 -59.87 -12.47
CA ASP A 307 -30.05 -60.51 -13.12
C ASP A 307 -30.12 -60.39 -14.65
N ALA A 308 -31.32 -60.53 -15.25
CA ALA A 308 -31.53 -60.28 -16.67
C ALA A 308 -31.18 -58.83 -17.05
N ALA A 309 -31.62 -57.86 -16.25
CA ALA A 309 -31.31 -56.45 -16.46
C ALA A 309 -29.83 -56.13 -16.28
N ARG A 310 -29.14 -56.75 -15.31
CA ARG A 310 -27.68 -56.62 -15.10
C ARG A 310 -26.89 -57.20 -16.27
N ILE A 311 -27.25 -58.39 -16.76
CA ILE A 311 -26.62 -59.01 -17.94
C ILE A 311 -26.83 -58.13 -19.17
N LEU A 312 -28.06 -57.67 -19.40
CA LEU A 312 -28.36 -56.74 -20.49
C LEU A 312 -27.58 -55.43 -20.35
N ALA A 313 -27.55 -54.78 -19.19
CA ALA A 313 -26.81 -53.53 -19.00
C ALA A 313 -25.31 -53.73 -19.27
N LYS A 314 -24.73 -54.83 -18.78
CA LYS A 314 -23.32 -55.18 -18.98
C LYS A 314 -23.00 -55.46 -20.45
N LEU A 315 -23.88 -56.16 -21.16
CA LEU A 315 -23.70 -56.51 -22.58
C LEU A 315 -24.11 -55.39 -23.53
N SER A 316 -25.07 -54.54 -23.19
CA SER A 316 -25.37 -53.32 -23.96
C SER A 316 -24.17 -52.37 -23.95
N GLY A 317 -23.43 -52.35 -22.84
CA GLY A 317 -22.17 -51.62 -22.72
C GLY A 317 -20.93 -52.36 -23.24
N SER A 318 -20.99 -53.67 -23.56
CA SER A 318 -19.82 -54.46 -23.97
C SER A 318 -19.96 -55.27 -25.27
N THR A 319 -21.16 -55.34 -25.85
CA THR A 319 -21.47 -55.92 -27.16
C THR A 319 -22.33 -54.94 -27.94
N GLY A 320 -21.72 -53.82 -28.34
CA GLY A 320 -22.14 -53.18 -29.58
C GLY A 320 -21.77 -54.13 -30.72
N THR A 321 -22.76 -54.65 -31.45
CA THR A 321 -22.59 -54.72 -32.90
C THR A 321 -22.15 -53.33 -33.32
N ARG A 322 -20.90 -53.19 -33.77
CA ARG A 322 -20.34 -51.89 -34.11
C ARG A 322 -21.31 -51.18 -35.06
N ASP A 323 -21.91 -50.09 -34.59
CA ASP A 323 -22.87 -49.26 -35.32
C ASP A 323 -22.15 -48.03 -35.91
N LEU A 324 -22.76 -47.34 -36.87
CA LEU A 324 -22.28 -46.04 -37.36
C LEU A 324 -22.22 -44.98 -36.24
N ASN A 325 -23.03 -45.13 -35.20
CA ASN A 325 -22.93 -44.33 -33.98
C ASN A 325 -21.64 -44.60 -33.19
N ASP A 326 -21.14 -45.84 -33.19
CA ASP A 326 -19.87 -46.17 -32.54
C ASP A 326 -18.69 -45.53 -33.27
N VAL A 327 -18.75 -45.44 -34.61
CA VAL A 327 -17.77 -44.66 -35.39
C VAL A 327 -17.78 -43.19 -34.96
N THR A 328 -18.96 -42.61 -34.81
CA THR A 328 -19.11 -41.20 -34.39
C THR A 328 -18.60 -40.98 -32.96
N ASN A 329 -18.87 -41.92 -32.05
CA ASN A 329 -18.37 -41.89 -30.68
C ASN A 329 -16.84 -42.04 -30.63
N LEU A 330 -16.26 -42.97 -31.39
CA LEU A 330 -14.81 -43.14 -31.48
C LEU A 330 -14.11 -41.90 -32.06
N VAL A 331 -14.72 -41.21 -33.03
CA VAL A 331 -14.25 -39.90 -33.51
C VAL A 331 -14.31 -38.85 -32.40
N ALA A 332 -15.40 -38.79 -31.64
CA ALA A 332 -15.55 -37.84 -30.52
C ALA A 332 -14.58 -38.12 -29.35
N GLU A 333 -14.25 -39.39 -29.12
CA GLU A 333 -13.27 -39.83 -28.12
C GLU A 333 -11.82 -39.60 -28.55
N GLY A 334 -11.58 -39.26 -29.82
CA GLY A 334 -10.24 -39.07 -30.40
C GLY A 334 -9.53 -40.39 -30.68
N SER A 335 -10.24 -41.45 -31.08
CA SER A 335 -9.68 -42.75 -31.47
C SER A 335 -9.83 -42.96 -32.98
N LEU A 336 -9.18 -42.12 -33.80
CA LEU A 336 -9.44 -42.06 -35.24
C LEU A 336 -9.11 -43.36 -36.00
N ALA A 337 -8.01 -44.03 -35.68
CA ALA A 337 -7.66 -45.29 -36.32
C ALA A 337 -8.69 -46.39 -36.02
N ASP A 338 -9.17 -46.45 -34.78
CA ASP A 338 -10.22 -47.40 -34.37
C ASP A 338 -11.56 -47.06 -35.05
N ALA A 339 -11.88 -45.77 -35.21
CA ALA A 339 -13.06 -45.30 -35.91
C ALA A 339 -13.03 -45.69 -37.40
N ARG A 340 -11.90 -45.53 -38.08
CA ARG A 340 -11.70 -45.94 -39.48
C ARG A 340 -11.83 -47.45 -39.67
N ASN A 341 -11.11 -48.22 -38.86
CA ASN A 341 -11.20 -49.69 -38.88
C ASN A 341 -12.62 -50.19 -38.61
N THR A 342 -13.35 -49.48 -37.74
CA THR A 342 -14.75 -49.80 -37.43
C THR A 342 -15.68 -49.45 -38.59
N PHE A 343 -15.53 -48.26 -39.18
CA PHE A 343 -16.30 -47.82 -40.34
C PHE A 343 -16.11 -48.76 -41.53
N ASP A 344 -14.86 -49.09 -41.88
CA ASP A 344 -14.56 -49.96 -43.03
C ASP A 344 -15.13 -51.39 -42.86
N ALA A 345 -15.24 -51.86 -41.62
CA ALA A 345 -15.83 -53.17 -41.30
C ALA A 345 -17.35 -53.22 -41.44
N ILE A 346 -18.06 -52.08 -41.36
CA ILE A 346 -19.53 -52.02 -41.28
C ILE A 346 -20.19 -51.23 -42.41
N ALA A 347 -19.47 -50.36 -43.11
CA ALA A 347 -20.01 -49.48 -44.14
C ALA A 347 -20.55 -50.20 -45.39
N ASN A 348 -20.09 -51.43 -45.65
CA ASN A 348 -20.51 -52.26 -46.79
C ASN A 348 -21.61 -53.28 -46.42
N VAL A 349 -22.16 -53.20 -45.21
CA VAL A 349 -23.24 -54.09 -44.77
C VAL A 349 -24.58 -53.47 -45.17
N ASP A 350 -25.45 -54.22 -45.86
CA ASP A 350 -26.79 -53.80 -46.35
C ASP A 350 -27.80 -53.39 -45.23
N GLN A 351 -27.32 -53.19 -44.01
CA GLN A 351 -28.09 -52.89 -42.81
C GLN A 351 -28.34 -51.39 -42.61
N PHE A 352 -27.54 -50.50 -43.24
CA PHE A 352 -27.62 -49.06 -43.07
C PHE A 352 -28.06 -48.35 -44.36
N GLY A 353 -28.82 -47.25 -44.23
CA GLY A 353 -29.20 -46.43 -45.37
C GLY A 353 -28.00 -45.66 -45.94
N GLU A 354 -27.90 -45.58 -47.28
CA GLU A 354 -26.79 -44.95 -48.01
C GLU A 354 -26.52 -43.49 -47.56
N ALA A 355 -27.58 -42.73 -47.25
CA ALA A 355 -27.46 -41.36 -46.75
C ALA A 355 -26.75 -41.27 -45.39
N GLU A 356 -26.99 -42.24 -44.49
CA GLU A 356 -26.40 -42.25 -43.15
C GLU A 356 -24.95 -42.73 -43.17
N VAL A 357 -24.65 -43.74 -44.00
CA VAL A 357 -23.25 -44.16 -44.28
C VAL A 357 -22.45 -42.98 -44.81
N ASN A 358 -22.99 -42.22 -45.77
CA ASN A 358 -22.34 -41.03 -46.33
C ASN A 358 -22.15 -39.92 -45.30
N ARG A 359 -23.13 -39.71 -44.40
CA ARG A 359 -23.02 -38.72 -43.31
C ARG A 359 -21.87 -39.06 -42.36
N VAL A 360 -21.79 -40.31 -41.90
CA VAL A 360 -20.73 -40.77 -40.99
C VAL A 360 -19.37 -40.80 -41.68
N ALA A 361 -19.32 -41.20 -42.96
CA ALA A 361 -18.11 -41.10 -43.79
C ALA A 361 -17.58 -39.66 -43.85
N ALA A 362 -18.47 -38.68 -44.04
CA ALA A 362 -18.10 -37.27 -44.09
C ALA A 362 -17.56 -36.76 -42.74
N VAL A 363 -18.15 -37.18 -41.61
CA VAL A 363 -17.66 -36.83 -40.26
C VAL A 363 -16.26 -37.41 -40.02
N LEU A 364 -16.05 -38.69 -40.34
CA LEU A 364 -14.75 -39.34 -40.19
C LEU A 364 -13.70 -38.70 -41.12
N ALA A 365 -14.02 -38.48 -42.38
CA ALA A 365 -13.13 -37.83 -43.34
C ALA A 365 -12.78 -36.39 -42.93
N ALA A 366 -13.74 -35.63 -42.37
CA ALA A 366 -13.47 -34.30 -41.85
C ALA A 366 -12.48 -34.32 -40.68
N ALA A 367 -12.61 -35.28 -39.76
CA ALA A 367 -11.70 -35.43 -38.62
C ALA A 367 -10.29 -35.87 -39.05
N GLU A 368 -10.18 -36.81 -39.99
CA GLU A 368 -8.91 -37.22 -40.59
C GLU A 368 -8.24 -36.08 -41.35
N ASN A 369 -8.99 -35.35 -42.17
CA ASN A 369 -8.47 -34.21 -42.91
C ASN A 369 -8.01 -33.08 -41.96
N ARG A 370 -8.72 -32.89 -40.85
CA ARG A 370 -8.29 -31.97 -39.79
C ARG A 370 -6.97 -32.42 -39.15
N LYS A 371 -6.81 -33.70 -38.81
CA LYS A 371 -5.54 -34.25 -38.31
C LYS A 371 -4.41 -34.04 -39.33
N ALA A 372 -4.65 -34.39 -40.61
CA ALA A 372 -3.67 -34.22 -41.67
C ALA A 372 -3.25 -32.75 -41.86
N THR A 373 -4.20 -31.82 -41.82
CA THR A 373 -3.93 -30.37 -41.90
C THR A 373 -3.08 -29.90 -40.71
N LEU A 374 -3.36 -30.38 -39.50
CA LEU A 374 -2.58 -30.03 -38.31
C LEU A 374 -1.15 -30.60 -38.37
N VAL A 375 -0.98 -31.84 -38.84
CA VAL A 375 0.35 -32.44 -39.05
C VAL A 375 1.14 -31.71 -40.13
N ALA A 376 0.51 -31.36 -41.25
CA ALA A 376 1.14 -30.53 -42.28
C ALA A 376 1.50 -29.13 -41.76
N GLY A 377 0.66 -28.55 -40.91
CA GLY A 377 0.93 -27.30 -40.20
C GLY A 377 2.15 -27.40 -39.28
N TYR A 378 2.29 -28.52 -38.56
CA TYR A 378 3.49 -28.85 -37.79
C TYR A 378 4.73 -28.93 -38.69
N GLU A 379 4.69 -29.67 -39.80
CA GLU A 379 5.83 -29.80 -40.72
C GLU A 379 6.25 -28.44 -41.31
N ALA A 380 5.28 -27.62 -41.72
CA ALA A 380 5.53 -26.27 -42.21
C ALA A 380 6.12 -25.34 -41.14
N ALA A 381 5.65 -25.44 -39.89
CA ALA A 381 6.19 -24.69 -38.77
C ALA A 381 7.63 -25.14 -38.42
N MET A 382 7.90 -26.45 -38.45
CA MET A 382 9.23 -27.01 -38.24
C MET A 382 10.22 -26.58 -39.33
N ALA A 383 9.79 -26.51 -40.59
CA ALA A 383 10.62 -25.99 -41.69
C ALA A 383 11.03 -24.52 -41.46
N LYS A 384 10.17 -23.74 -40.82
CA LYS A 384 10.43 -22.34 -40.43
C LYS A 384 11.08 -22.21 -39.05
N ARG A 385 11.29 -23.32 -38.33
CA ARG A 385 11.76 -23.39 -36.93
C ARG A 385 10.88 -22.62 -35.94
N ASP A 386 9.58 -22.54 -36.20
CA ASP A 386 8.58 -21.99 -35.29
C ASP A 386 8.04 -23.09 -34.37
N TYR A 387 8.78 -23.34 -33.28
CA TYR A 387 8.43 -24.40 -32.33
C TYR A 387 7.14 -24.10 -31.54
N GLY A 388 6.78 -22.83 -31.35
CA GLY A 388 5.52 -22.47 -30.69
C GLY A 388 4.32 -22.92 -31.51
N THR A 389 4.32 -22.59 -32.80
CA THR A 389 3.27 -23.03 -33.73
C THR A 389 3.29 -24.54 -33.95
N ALA A 390 4.49 -25.16 -34.04
CA ALA A 390 4.64 -26.60 -34.16
C ALA A 390 4.06 -27.36 -32.95
N ALA A 391 4.33 -26.89 -31.73
CA ALA A 391 3.79 -27.45 -30.49
C ALA A 391 2.26 -27.38 -30.47
N ASN A 392 1.70 -26.21 -30.79
CA ASN A 392 0.26 -26.01 -30.81
C ASN A 392 -0.44 -26.89 -31.85
N ALA A 393 0.14 -27.02 -33.05
CA ALA A 393 -0.39 -27.86 -34.11
C ALA A 393 -0.41 -29.34 -33.70
N LEU A 394 0.69 -29.86 -33.12
CA LEU A 394 0.76 -31.23 -32.62
C LEU A 394 -0.14 -31.48 -31.41
N ALA A 395 -0.25 -30.53 -30.48
CA ALA A 395 -1.15 -30.64 -29.33
C ALA A 395 -2.61 -30.73 -29.79
N GLN A 396 -3.01 -29.90 -30.75
CA GLN A 396 -4.35 -29.98 -31.35
C GLN A 396 -4.54 -31.28 -32.14
N ALA A 397 -3.53 -31.75 -32.88
CA ALA A 397 -3.59 -33.04 -33.57
C ALA A 397 -3.77 -34.20 -32.59
N SER A 398 -3.12 -34.14 -31.42
CA SER A 398 -3.24 -35.13 -30.35
C SER A 398 -4.61 -35.12 -29.67
N VAL A 399 -5.31 -33.98 -29.67
CA VAL A 399 -6.71 -33.93 -29.21
C VAL A 399 -7.64 -34.60 -30.22
N VAL A 400 -7.35 -34.46 -31.52
CA VAL A 400 -8.11 -35.09 -32.61
C VAL A 400 -7.86 -36.61 -32.67
N ASP A 401 -6.64 -37.07 -32.39
CA ASP A 401 -6.29 -38.48 -32.25
C ASP A 401 -5.39 -38.72 -31.02
N ARG A 402 -6.03 -39.05 -29.90
CA ARG A 402 -5.38 -39.26 -28.61
C ARG A 402 -4.58 -40.56 -28.53
N LYS A 403 -4.87 -41.53 -29.40
CA LYS A 403 -4.20 -42.84 -29.39
C LYS A 403 -3.00 -42.92 -30.32
N ASP A 404 -2.72 -41.89 -31.14
CA ASP A 404 -1.52 -41.87 -31.99
C ASP A 404 -0.26 -41.53 -31.17
N ALA A 405 0.43 -42.58 -30.71
CA ALA A 405 1.66 -42.46 -29.92
C ALA A 405 2.75 -41.63 -30.62
N ARG A 406 2.78 -41.56 -31.95
CA ARG A 406 3.77 -40.78 -32.70
C ARG A 406 3.60 -39.28 -32.45
N LEU A 407 2.36 -38.80 -32.31
CA LEU A 407 2.11 -37.38 -32.01
C LEU A 407 2.63 -36.98 -30.63
N THR A 408 2.45 -37.88 -29.64
CA THR A 408 2.99 -37.69 -28.29
C THR A 408 4.52 -37.69 -28.30
N GLU A 409 5.15 -38.65 -28.99
CA GLU A 409 6.61 -38.71 -29.12
C GLU A 409 7.20 -37.47 -29.79
N LEU A 410 6.53 -36.96 -30.84
CA LEU A 410 6.93 -35.72 -31.51
C LEU A 410 6.80 -34.49 -30.59
N LEU A 411 5.75 -34.42 -29.77
CA LEU A 411 5.58 -33.36 -28.77
C LEU A 411 6.68 -33.39 -27.69
N GLU A 412 7.08 -34.58 -27.23
CA GLU A 412 8.13 -34.73 -26.23
C GLU A 412 9.52 -34.35 -26.74
N LYS A 413 9.78 -34.57 -28.04
CA LYS A 413 11.03 -34.22 -28.71
C LYS A 413 11.09 -32.76 -29.15
N LEU A 414 9.96 -32.03 -29.10
CA LEU A 414 9.90 -30.67 -29.57
C LEU A 414 10.65 -29.71 -28.62
N PRO A 415 11.57 -28.88 -29.13
CA PRO A 415 12.16 -27.83 -28.33
C PRO A 415 11.11 -26.86 -27.75
N PRO A 416 11.32 -26.30 -26.55
CA PRO A 416 10.49 -25.22 -26.06
C PRO A 416 10.60 -23.98 -26.96
N PRO A 417 9.66 -23.02 -26.87
CA PRO A 417 9.78 -21.76 -27.60
C PRO A 417 11.08 -21.03 -27.19
N SER A 418 11.59 -20.18 -28.07
CA SER A 418 12.79 -19.40 -27.78
C SER A 418 12.47 -18.29 -26.79
N PRO A 419 13.40 -17.93 -25.89
CA PRO A 419 13.32 -16.65 -25.19
C PRO A 419 13.26 -15.48 -26.19
N GLU A 420 12.69 -14.36 -25.75
CA GLU A 420 12.54 -13.17 -26.59
C GLU A 420 13.07 -11.93 -25.87
N TYR A 421 13.41 -10.89 -26.64
CA TYR A 421 13.84 -9.59 -26.12
C TYR A 421 14.97 -9.68 -25.08
N LEU A 422 16.00 -10.50 -25.35
CA LEU A 422 17.19 -10.50 -24.52
C LEU A 422 17.87 -9.12 -24.60
N VAL A 423 18.05 -8.50 -23.45
CA VAL A 423 18.75 -7.22 -23.30
C VAL A 423 19.92 -7.41 -22.36
N ALA A 424 21.10 -6.96 -22.77
CA ALA A 424 22.29 -6.87 -21.95
C ALA A 424 22.54 -5.41 -21.57
N LYS A 425 22.63 -5.12 -20.27
CA LYS A 425 22.92 -3.77 -19.75
C LYS A 425 24.09 -3.79 -18.78
N PRO A 426 24.92 -2.75 -18.74
CA PRO A 426 25.93 -2.61 -17.69
C PRO A 426 25.24 -2.52 -16.32
N SER A 427 25.84 -3.16 -15.32
CA SER A 427 25.41 -3.08 -13.92
C SER A 427 26.31 -2.10 -13.15
N GLU A 428 25.88 -1.69 -11.95
CA GLU A 428 26.64 -0.75 -11.09
C GLU A 428 28.00 -1.30 -10.62
N LYS A 429 28.21 -2.62 -10.63
CA LYS A 429 29.42 -3.29 -10.14
C LYS A 429 30.35 -3.78 -11.26
N ASP A 430 30.36 -3.08 -12.41
CA ASP A 430 31.09 -3.46 -13.64
C ASP A 430 30.69 -4.82 -14.25
N GLY A 431 29.60 -5.45 -13.78
CA GLY A 431 29.01 -6.64 -14.38
C GLY A 431 28.02 -6.32 -15.51
N ILE A 432 27.45 -7.35 -16.14
CA ILE A 432 26.34 -7.21 -17.10
C ILE A 432 25.09 -7.87 -16.55
N THR A 433 23.98 -7.14 -16.53
CA THR A 433 22.66 -7.71 -16.26
C THR A 433 21.97 -8.06 -17.58
N LEU A 434 21.57 -9.31 -17.68
CA LEU A 434 20.77 -9.89 -18.75
C LEU A 434 19.32 -10.02 -18.28
N SER A 435 18.39 -9.61 -19.13
CA SER A 435 16.95 -9.80 -18.90
C SER A 435 16.27 -10.17 -20.21
N TRP A 436 15.32 -11.09 -20.16
CA TRP A 436 14.56 -11.54 -21.33
C TRP A 436 13.09 -11.78 -20.97
N LYS A 437 12.26 -12.00 -21.98
CA LYS A 437 10.89 -12.46 -21.84
C LYS A 437 10.77 -13.93 -22.26
N PHE A 438 9.83 -14.63 -21.68
CA PHE A 438 9.59 -16.03 -21.98
C PHE A 438 8.15 -16.44 -21.69
N ASP A 439 7.48 -16.98 -22.70
CA ASP A 439 6.08 -17.39 -22.63
C ASP A 439 5.90 -18.93 -22.67
N GLY A 440 6.99 -19.69 -22.52
CA GLY A 440 6.99 -21.16 -22.63
C GLY A 440 6.66 -21.93 -21.36
N GLY A 441 5.96 -21.34 -20.38
CA GLY A 441 5.52 -22.05 -19.17
C GLY A 441 6.59 -22.22 -18.07
N ALA A 442 6.13 -22.56 -16.86
CA ALA A 442 6.98 -22.64 -15.66
C ALA A 442 7.81 -23.93 -15.54
N ASP A 443 7.61 -24.89 -16.45
CA ASP A 443 8.33 -26.16 -16.52
C ASP A 443 9.65 -26.07 -17.32
N CYS A 444 9.96 -24.89 -17.87
CA CYS A 444 11.21 -24.62 -18.56
C CYS A 444 12.23 -23.97 -17.63
N GLN A 445 13.51 -24.26 -17.89
CA GLN A 445 14.65 -23.61 -17.25
C GLN A 445 15.51 -22.94 -18.31
N PHE A 446 16.44 -22.06 -17.90
CA PHE A 446 17.30 -21.33 -18.82
C PHE A 446 18.77 -21.69 -18.65
N ILE A 447 19.48 -21.70 -19.79
CA ILE A 447 20.94 -21.77 -19.86
C ILE A 447 21.44 -20.47 -20.48
N VAL A 448 22.42 -19.84 -19.84
CA VAL A 448 23.06 -18.61 -20.31
C VAL A 448 24.47 -18.96 -20.78
N VAL A 449 24.78 -18.64 -22.02
CA VAL A 449 26.09 -18.87 -22.64
C VAL A 449 26.68 -17.54 -23.07
N ARG A 450 27.99 -17.41 -22.91
CA ARG A 450 28.77 -16.24 -23.31
C ARG A 450 29.85 -16.65 -24.30
N SER A 451 29.99 -15.89 -25.39
CA SER A 451 31.11 -16.00 -26.33
C SER A 451 31.83 -14.67 -26.48
N THR A 452 33.15 -14.73 -26.69
CA THR A 452 34.01 -13.60 -27.06
C THR A 452 34.62 -13.76 -28.45
N ASP A 453 34.21 -14.79 -29.20
CA ASP A 453 34.84 -15.18 -30.46
C ASP A 453 34.20 -14.48 -31.68
N GLY A 454 33.51 -13.37 -31.44
CA GLY A 454 32.94 -12.50 -32.49
C GLY A 454 31.58 -12.94 -33.04
N HIS A 455 30.95 -13.96 -32.48
CA HIS A 455 29.59 -14.36 -32.82
C HIS A 455 28.77 -14.74 -31.58
N ALA A 456 27.44 -14.73 -31.74
CA ALA A 456 26.53 -15.23 -30.70
C ALA A 456 26.58 -16.76 -30.63
N PRO A 457 26.60 -17.35 -29.41
CA PRO A 457 26.46 -18.79 -29.23
C PRO A 457 25.24 -19.37 -29.96
N ALA A 458 25.45 -20.31 -30.86
CA ALA A 458 24.39 -20.97 -31.62
C ALA A 458 23.73 -22.13 -30.85
N ASN A 459 24.44 -22.71 -29.88
CA ASN A 459 23.96 -23.80 -29.03
C ASN A 459 24.58 -23.72 -27.62
N THR A 460 24.13 -24.59 -26.71
CA THR A 460 24.53 -24.56 -25.29
C THR A 460 26.00 -24.90 -25.03
N GLY A 461 26.71 -25.48 -26.02
CA GLY A 461 28.14 -25.76 -25.97
C GLY A 461 29.01 -24.76 -26.74
N ASP A 462 28.41 -23.77 -27.40
CA ASP A 462 29.09 -22.80 -28.27
C ASP A 462 29.60 -21.58 -27.50
N GLY A 463 30.47 -21.83 -26.51
CA GLY A 463 31.05 -20.81 -25.65
C GLY A 463 31.11 -21.21 -24.18
N SER A 464 31.30 -20.22 -23.31
CA SER A 464 31.34 -20.42 -21.86
C SER A 464 29.94 -20.37 -21.27
N GLN A 465 29.47 -21.49 -20.71
CA GLN A 465 28.20 -21.53 -19.99
C GLN A 465 28.34 -20.82 -18.63
N LEU A 466 27.60 -19.72 -18.43
CA LEU A 466 27.65 -18.92 -17.21
C LEU A 466 26.66 -19.40 -16.15
N ALA A 467 25.53 -19.95 -16.59
CA ALA A 467 24.48 -20.45 -15.71
C ALA A 467 23.68 -21.57 -16.38
N ARG A 468 23.10 -22.43 -15.54
CA ARG A 468 22.23 -23.54 -15.89
C ARG A 468 21.08 -23.63 -14.90
N ASP A 469 19.99 -24.25 -15.30
CA ASP A 469 18.81 -24.54 -14.47
C ASP A 469 18.16 -23.28 -13.87
N LEU A 470 18.33 -22.13 -14.53
CA LEU A 470 17.74 -20.87 -14.09
C LEU A 470 16.23 -20.88 -14.30
N THR A 471 15.47 -20.49 -13.28
CA THR A 471 14.01 -20.33 -13.39
C THR A 471 13.59 -18.87 -13.57
N ALA A 472 14.45 -17.92 -13.19
CA ALA A 472 14.21 -16.50 -13.38
C ALA A 472 14.59 -16.06 -14.81
N ALA A 473 13.80 -15.16 -15.39
CA ALA A 473 14.04 -14.57 -16.71
C ALA A 473 15.09 -13.41 -16.67
N ALA A 474 16.08 -13.54 -15.79
CA ALA A 474 17.16 -12.59 -15.62
C ALA A 474 18.40 -13.27 -15.05
N PHE A 475 19.57 -12.76 -15.40
CA PHE A 475 20.86 -13.24 -14.90
C PHE A 475 21.88 -12.10 -14.88
N THR A 476 22.80 -12.09 -13.92
CA THR A 476 23.89 -11.12 -13.89
C THR A 476 25.22 -11.86 -14.09
N ASP A 477 25.96 -11.51 -15.14
CA ASP A 477 27.36 -11.87 -15.31
C ASP A 477 28.21 -10.92 -14.44
N PRO A 478 28.82 -11.40 -13.34
CA PRO A 478 29.57 -10.55 -12.43
C PRO A 478 30.98 -10.20 -12.94
N ALA A 479 31.49 -10.94 -13.93
CA ALA A 479 32.85 -10.79 -14.45
C ALA A 479 32.87 -10.90 -15.98
N PRO A 480 32.19 -9.98 -16.69
CA PRO A 480 32.27 -9.88 -18.13
C PRO A 480 33.69 -9.42 -18.52
N PRO A 481 34.28 -9.95 -19.61
CA PRO A 481 35.54 -9.46 -20.12
C PRO A 481 35.45 -7.97 -20.48
N MET A 482 36.32 -7.15 -19.87
CA MET A 482 36.39 -5.71 -20.12
C MET A 482 37.03 -5.43 -21.49
N ALA A 483 36.61 -4.32 -22.12
CA ALA A 483 37.13 -3.88 -23.42
C ALA A 483 37.09 -4.94 -24.54
N LYS A 484 36.16 -5.89 -24.45
CA LYS A 484 35.89 -6.90 -25.49
C LYS A 484 34.42 -6.87 -25.86
N ARG A 485 34.12 -7.20 -27.11
CA ARG A 485 32.74 -7.46 -27.53
C ARG A 485 32.36 -8.84 -27.04
N VAL A 486 31.29 -8.88 -26.24
CA VAL A 486 30.78 -10.09 -25.63
C VAL A 486 29.40 -10.36 -26.20
N HIS A 487 29.18 -11.59 -26.67
CA HIS A 487 27.88 -12.06 -27.09
C HIS A 487 27.29 -12.99 -26.04
N TYR A 488 26.04 -12.73 -25.66
CA TYR A 488 25.27 -13.57 -24.77
C TYR A 488 24.16 -14.24 -25.54
N SER A 489 23.93 -15.51 -25.24
CA SER A 489 22.76 -16.24 -25.72
C SER A 489 22.07 -16.94 -24.56
N VAL A 490 20.75 -16.90 -24.58
CA VAL A 490 19.90 -17.57 -23.59
C VAL A 490 19.04 -18.60 -24.29
N PHE A 491 19.08 -19.83 -23.78
CA PHE A 491 18.31 -20.97 -24.27
C PHE A 491 17.28 -21.36 -23.23
N ALA A 492 16.05 -21.62 -23.64
CA ALA A 492 15.08 -22.31 -22.82
C ALA A 492 15.28 -23.82 -22.96
N VAL A 493 15.15 -24.56 -21.86
CA VAL A 493 15.35 -26.00 -21.81
C VAL A 493 14.15 -26.65 -21.15
N ARG A 494 13.61 -27.67 -21.81
CA ARG A 494 12.54 -28.51 -21.27
C ARG A 494 12.93 -29.96 -21.46
N ARG A 495 12.94 -30.74 -20.37
CA ARG A 495 13.28 -32.18 -20.38
C ARG A 495 14.58 -32.49 -21.14
N GLY A 496 15.58 -31.61 -21.04
CA GLY A 496 16.89 -31.77 -21.68
C GLY A 496 17.01 -31.29 -23.13
N VAL A 497 15.92 -30.84 -23.77
CA VAL A 497 15.95 -30.27 -25.13
C VAL A 497 15.99 -28.74 -25.05
N ALA A 498 16.95 -28.12 -25.74
CA ALA A 498 17.14 -26.67 -25.78
C ALA A 498 16.42 -26.02 -26.98
N SER A 499 15.85 -24.84 -26.77
CA SER A 499 15.28 -23.96 -27.81
C SER A 499 16.36 -23.37 -28.73
N LEU A 500 15.94 -22.56 -29.71
CA LEU A 500 16.86 -21.59 -30.32
C LEU A 500 17.22 -20.47 -29.32
N PRO A 501 18.37 -19.81 -29.49
CA PRO A 501 18.80 -18.77 -28.56
C PRO A 501 18.10 -17.43 -28.82
N ALA A 502 17.84 -16.70 -27.73
CA ALA A 502 17.80 -15.23 -27.79
C ALA A 502 19.22 -14.71 -27.61
N SER A 503 19.66 -13.76 -28.42
CA SER A 503 21.03 -13.25 -28.37
C SER A 503 21.09 -11.74 -28.19
N ALA A 504 22.09 -11.26 -27.46
CA ALA A 504 22.39 -9.86 -27.27
C ALA A 504 23.91 -9.67 -27.22
N GLU A 505 24.39 -8.52 -27.66
CA GLU A 505 25.80 -8.15 -27.57
C GLU A 505 26.00 -6.96 -26.62
N GLN A 506 27.17 -6.91 -25.99
CA GLN A 506 27.54 -5.77 -25.17
C GLN A 506 29.06 -5.61 -25.06
N ILE A 507 29.51 -4.38 -24.81
CA ILE A 507 30.88 -4.04 -24.46
C ILE A 507 30.89 -3.38 -23.08
N VAL A 508 31.73 -3.87 -22.17
CA VAL A 508 31.90 -3.26 -20.84
C VAL A 508 33.08 -2.30 -20.88
N LEU A 509 32.79 -1.01 -20.70
CA LEU A 509 33.75 0.10 -20.71
C LEU A 509 33.60 0.91 -19.40
N PRO A 510 34.21 0.47 -18.29
CA PRO A 510 34.09 1.17 -17.02
C PRO A 510 34.60 2.61 -17.12
N GLY A 511 33.86 3.56 -16.54
CA GLY A 511 34.33 4.94 -16.41
C GLY A 511 35.45 5.08 -15.38
N PRO A 512 36.19 6.21 -15.39
CA PRO A 512 37.15 6.52 -14.35
C PRO A 512 36.49 6.52 -12.96
N LYS A 513 37.13 5.90 -11.98
CA LYS A 513 36.69 5.82 -10.59
C LYS A 513 37.47 6.78 -9.70
N ASP A 514 36.96 7.04 -8.50
CA ASP A 514 37.64 7.83 -7.48
C ASP A 514 38.09 9.20 -8.01
N VAL A 515 37.22 9.84 -8.82
CA VAL A 515 37.49 11.14 -9.44
C VAL A 515 37.43 12.21 -8.36
N THR A 516 38.52 12.94 -8.18
CA THR A 516 38.65 14.00 -7.18
C THR A 516 39.34 15.23 -7.79
N ALA A 517 39.08 16.40 -7.19
CA ALA A 517 39.70 17.65 -7.57
C ALA A 517 40.27 18.35 -6.32
N GLY A 518 41.55 18.71 -6.37
CA GLY A 518 42.21 19.57 -5.39
C GLY A 518 42.40 20.97 -5.98
N SER A 519 41.88 21.99 -5.30
CA SER A 519 41.94 23.38 -5.77
C SER A 519 43.16 24.12 -5.22
N SER A 520 43.70 25.01 -6.05
CA SER A 520 44.73 26.01 -5.74
C SER A 520 44.26 27.36 -6.30
N PRO A 521 44.95 28.50 -6.04
CA PRO A 521 44.43 29.82 -6.41
C PRO A 521 44.10 29.96 -7.90
N THR A 522 44.96 29.43 -8.77
CA THR A 522 44.83 29.51 -10.24
C THR A 522 44.92 28.16 -10.93
N GLU A 523 44.86 27.07 -10.15
CA GLU A 523 45.06 25.72 -10.65
C GLU A 523 44.06 24.75 -10.01
N VAL A 524 43.70 23.70 -10.74
CA VAL A 524 42.96 22.56 -10.21
C VAL A 524 43.74 21.29 -10.56
N THR A 525 44.10 20.52 -9.54
CA THR A 525 44.69 19.19 -9.70
C THR A 525 43.57 18.14 -9.69
N LEU A 526 43.42 17.43 -10.80
CA LEU A 526 42.45 16.38 -11.00
C LEU A 526 43.13 15.03 -10.79
N MET A 527 42.47 14.11 -10.09
CA MET A 527 42.95 12.74 -9.86
C MET A 527 41.83 11.73 -10.10
N TRP A 528 42.16 10.55 -10.61
CA TRP A 528 41.21 9.48 -10.93
C TRP A 528 41.91 8.12 -10.93
N ARG A 529 41.13 7.04 -11.00
CA ARG A 529 41.62 5.67 -11.19
C ARG A 529 40.98 5.03 -12.42
N LEU A 530 41.80 4.44 -13.27
CA LEU A 530 41.35 3.71 -14.45
C LEU A 530 41.30 2.20 -14.19
N ALA A 531 40.45 1.48 -14.93
CA ALA A 531 40.53 0.04 -15.01
C ALA A 531 41.86 -0.39 -15.67
N PRO A 532 42.44 -1.56 -15.31
CA PRO A 532 43.71 -2.03 -15.89
C PRO A 532 43.72 -2.09 -17.43
N GLU A 533 42.58 -2.34 -18.05
CA GLU A 533 42.40 -2.47 -19.49
C GLU A 533 42.28 -1.12 -20.23
N ALA A 534 42.12 -0.02 -19.49
CA ALA A 534 42.05 1.31 -20.10
C ALA A 534 43.47 1.80 -20.48
N VAL A 535 43.61 2.35 -21.68
CA VAL A 535 44.88 2.85 -22.20
C VAL A 535 45.13 4.33 -21.87
N GLY A 536 44.12 5.02 -21.32
CA GLY A 536 44.23 6.43 -20.95
C GLY A 536 42.89 7.05 -20.59
N VAL A 537 42.87 8.37 -20.49
CA VAL A 537 41.66 9.17 -20.22
C VAL A 537 41.62 10.38 -21.15
N GLN A 538 40.41 10.74 -21.57
CA GLN A 538 40.11 12.00 -22.22
C GLN A 538 39.45 12.92 -21.19
N VAL A 539 40.06 14.07 -20.94
CA VAL A 539 39.53 15.07 -19.99
C VAL A 539 39.09 16.30 -20.77
N THR A 540 37.84 16.71 -20.58
CA THR A 540 37.28 17.92 -21.18
C THR A 540 36.91 18.91 -20.08
N ARG A 541 37.47 20.12 -20.15
CA ARG A 541 37.10 21.25 -19.30
C ARG A 541 35.98 22.04 -19.95
N THR A 542 34.96 22.37 -19.17
CA THR A 542 33.93 23.35 -19.51
C THR A 542 34.16 24.59 -18.64
N ASN A 543 34.37 25.72 -19.29
CA ASN A 543 34.60 27.02 -18.67
C ASN A 543 33.28 27.64 -18.15
N PRO A 544 33.33 28.68 -17.31
CA PRO A 544 32.14 29.37 -16.80
C PRO A 544 31.23 29.96 -17.90
N ASP A 545 31.82 30.38 -19.02
CA ASP A 545 31.12 30.87 -20.21
C ASP A 545 30.47 29.73 -21.04
N GLY A 546 30.61 28.48 -20.61
CA GLY A 546 30.10 27.28 -21.28
C GLY A 546 31.01 26.74 -22.38
N THR A 547 32.12 27.41 -22.72
CA THR A 547 33.06 26.94 -23.73
C THR A 547 33.80 25.69 -23.27
N ARG A 548 34.06 24.77 -24.19
CA ARG A 548 34.72 23.48 -23.90
C ARG A 548 36.11 23.44 -24.49
N ALA A 549 37.06 22.97 -23.72
CA ALA A 549 38.45 22.78 -24.15
C ALA A 549 38.98 21.42 -23.66
N PRO A 550 39.75 20.70 -24.50
CA PRO A 550 40.44 19.50 -24.04
C PRO A 550 41.51 19.87 -23.01
N VAL A 551 41.67 19.02 -22.00
CA VAL A 551 42.75 19.11 -21.01
C VAL A 551 43.79 18.06 -21.36
N ASN A 552 45.05 18.48 -21.42
CA ASN A 552 46.15 17.54 -21.60
C ASN A 552 46.35 16.73 -20.31
N ALA A 553 45.76 15.53 -20.27
CA ALA A 553 45.99 14.57 -19.20
C ALA A 553 47.30 13.80 -19.49
N GLY A 554 48.44 14.45 -19.26
CA GLY A 554 49.77 13.89 -19.53
C GLY A 554 50.20 12.71 -18.66
N GLY A 555 49.33 12.23 -17.75
CA GLY A 555 49.58 11.10 -16.85
C GLY A 555 48.35 10.18 -16.73
N ALA A 556 48.55 8.94 -16.25
CA ALA A 556 47.50 7.91 -16.22
C ALA A 556 46.38 8.16 -15.17
N ASN A 557 46.66 8.91 -14.10
CA ASN A 557 45.77 9.05 -12.95
C ASN A 557 45.72 10.46 -12.33
N ARG A 558 46.46 11.43 -12.89
CA ARG A 558 46.52 12.80 -12.38
C ARG A 558 46.85 13.79 -13.50
N THR A 559 46.23 14.96 -13.48
CA THR A 559 46.65 16.13 -14.26
C THR A 559 46.37 17.42 -13.49
N THR A 560 47.15 18.46 -13.75
CA THR A 560 46.94 19.79 -13.17
C THR A 560 46.59 20.76 -14.28
N VAL A 561 45.45 21.42 -14.12
CA VAL A 561 44.93 22.41 -15.05
C VAL A 561 45.26 23.79 -14.49
N THR A 562 46.08 24.54 -15.22
CA THR A 562 46.58 25.85 -14.79
C THR A 562 45.90 26.99 -15.56
N GLY A 563 46.14 28.23 -15.12
CA GLY A 563 45.59 29.43 -15.76
C GLY A 563 44.08 29.60 -15.55
N LEU A 564 43.55 29.05 -14.46
CA LEU A 564 42.15 29.18 -14.06
C LEU A 564 41.96 30.46 -13.22
N VAL A 565 40.78 31.04 -13.29
CA VAL A 565 40.42 32.24 -12.53
C VAL A 565 39.92 31.83 -11.14
N THR A 566 40.47 32.44 -10.09
CA THR A 566 40.04 32.20 -8.71
C THR A 566 38.57 32.53 -8.53
N GLY A 567 37.83 31.67 -7.81
CA GLY A 567 36.41 31.84 -7.53
C GLY A 567 35.46 31.37 -8.64
N GLU A 568 35.94 31.20 -9.88
CA GLU A 568 35.13 30.73 -11.00
C GLU A 568 34.88 29.21 -10.95
N ARG A 569 33.71 28.75 -11.44
CA ARG A 569 33.35 27.32 -11.45
C ARG A 569 33.67 26.68 -12.80
N TYR A 570 34.48 25.64 -12.78
CA TYR A 570 34.81 24.82 -13.94
C TYR A 570 34.23 23.42 -13.79
N ARG A 571 33.78 22.83 -14.91
CA ARG A 571 33.34 21.43 -14.97
C ARG A 571 34.34 20.59 -15.73
N PHE A 572 34.76 19.47 -15.16
CA PHE A 572 35.69 18.53 -15.79
C PHE A 572 34.97 17.21 -16.05
N SER A 573 34.99 16.75 -17.29
CA SER A 573 34.41 15.47 -17.73
C SER A 573 35.53 14.51 -18.11
N PHE A 574 35.45 13.28 -17.63
CA PHE A 574 36.46 12.23 -17.77
C PHE A 574 35.85 11.04 -18.50
N GLU A 575 36.48 10.61 -19.58
CA GLU A 575 36.10 9.43 -20.35
C GLU A 575 37.32 8.51 -20.45
N ALA A 576 37.21 7.29 -19.94
CA ALA A 576 38.28 6.31 -20.06
C ALA A 576 38.37 5.83 -21.52
N VAL A 577 39.59 5.77 -22.05
CA VAL A 577 39.86 5.34 -23.42
C VAL A 577 40.28 3.89 -23.41
N TYR A 578 39.62 3.07 -24.23
CA TYR A 578 39.92 1.65 -24.41
C TYR A 578 40.25 1.37 -25.87
N VAL A 579 41.05 0.33 -26.10
CA VAL A 579 41.34 -0.22 -27.43
C VAL A 579 40.77 -1.62 -27.47
N LEU A 580 39.81 -1.85 -28.36
CA LEU A 580 39.21 -3.18 -28.58
C LEU A 580 40.23 -4.11 -29.28
N PRO A 581 40.04 -5.44 -29.24
CA PRO A 581 40.95 -6.39 -29.89
C PRO A 581 41.14 -6.19 -31.40
N ASP A 582 40.17 -5.56 -32.08
CA ASP A 582 40.22 -5.21 -33.50
C ASP A 582 40.99 -3.89 -33.78
N GLY A 583 41.55 -3.25 -32.74
CA GLY A 583 42.27 -1.99 -32.81
C GLY A 583 41.39 -0.74 -32.71
N THR A 584 40.06 -0.90 -32.64
CA THR A 584 39.13 0.23 -32.54
C THR A 584 39.27 0.93 -31.19
N ARG A 585 39.40 2.27 -31.21
CA ARG A 585 39.39 3.09 -30.00
C ARG A 585 37.96 3.44 -29.62
N VAL A 586 37.58 3.17 -28.38
CA VAL A 586 36.26 3.49 -27.80
C VAL A 586 36.42 4.17 -26.45
N VAL A 587 35.40 4.93 -26.05
CA VAL A 587 35.39 5.67 -24.78
C VAL A 587 34.28 5.18 -23.85
N SER A 588 34.53 5.24 -22.54
CA SER A 588 33.50 4.98 -21.53
C SER A 588 32.43 6.08 -21.51
N PRO A 589 31.29 5.85 -20.85
CA PRO A 589 30.44 6.94 -20.39
C PRO A 589 31.22 7.97 -19.56
N PRO A 590 30.85 9.28 -19.64
CA PRO A 590 31.57 10.34 -18.95
C PRO A 590 31.27 10.38 -17.45
N VAL A 591 32.30 10.62 -16.65
CA VAL A 591 32.19 10.97 -15.22
C VAL A 591 32.58 12.43 -15.06
N ALA A 592 31.79 13.24 -14.35
CA ALA A 592 32.04 14.67 -14.22
C ALA A 592 32.20 15.12 -12.77
N ILE A 593 33.10 16.08 -12.54
CA ILE A 593 33.25 16.80 -11.27
C ILE A 593 33.34 18.30 -11.55
N ASP A 594 32.83 19.09 -10.61
CA ASP A 594 32.94 20.54 -10.63
C ASP A 594 34.01 20.98 -9.64
N ALA A 595 34.85 21.93 -10.04
CA ALA A 595 35.90 22.47 -9.19
C ALA A 595 36.07 23.98 -9.43
N SER A 596 36.30 24.71 -8.35
CA SER A 596 36.61 26.13 -8.37
C SER A 596 38.00 26.35 -7.81
N PRO A 597 38.93 27.01 -8.54
CA PRO A 597 40.21 27.43 -7.99
C PRO A 597 39.97 28.38 -6.81
N ARG A 598 40.68 28.16 -5.70
CA ARG A 598 40.50 28.90 -4.43
C ARG A 598 41.87 29.20 -3.81
N GLY A 599 41.98 30.37 -3.17
CA GLY A 599 43.15 30.75 -2.38
C GLY A 599 43.33 29.90 -1.12
N LEU A 600 44.26 30.28 -0.24
CA LEU A 600 44.18 29.86 1.15
C LEU A 600 43.02 30.60 1.81
N ILE A 601 42.22 29.90 2.60
CA ILE A 601 41.18 30.55 3.40
C ILE A 601 41.83 31.60 4.32
N SER A 602 41.26 32.80 4.36
CA SER A 602 41.82 33.92 5.10
C SER A 602 40.76 34.61 5.96
N VAL A 603 41.21 35.14 7.10
CA VAL A 603 40.37 35.88 8.03
C VAL A 603 40.09 37.28 7.50
N ILE A 604 38.84 37.73 7.59
CA ILE A 604 38.52 39.15 7.37
C ILE A 604 38.98 39.94 8.58
N GLY A 605 40.15 40.58 8.47
CA GLY A 605 40.70 41.43 9.54
C GLY A 605 40.09 42.84 9.60
N ASP A 606 39.40 43.26 8.53
CA ASP A 606 38.94 44.63 8.37
C ASP A 606 37.47 44.70 7.93
N LEU A 607 36.56 44.78 8.91
CA LEU A 607 35.12 44.92 8.69
C LEU A 607 34.68 46.33 9.10
N HIS A 608 34.23 47.10 8.12
CA HIS A 608 33.69 48.45 8.35
C HIS A 608 32.18 48.44 8.16
N ILE A 609 31.41 49.00 9.11
CA ILE A 609 29.96 49.14 8.98
C ILE A 609 29.57 50.60 9.21
N ALA A 610 28.86 51.19 8.24
CA ALA A 610 28.39 52.57 8.30
C ALA A 610 26.88 52.67 8.00
N ASP A 611 26.23 53.71 8.51
CA ASP A 611 24.86 54.07 8.14
C ASP A 611 24.81 54.42 6.64
N ALA A 612 23.81 53.87 5.95
CA ALA A 612 23.64 54.05 4.50
C ALA A 612 22.16 54.06 4.11
N LYS A 613 21.85 54.67 2.97
CA LYS A 613 20.55 54.50 2.30
C LYS A 613 20.56 53.21 1.49
N LEU A 614 19.57 52.36 1.72
CA LEU A 614 19.33 51.17 0.91
C LEU A 614 18.80 51.57 -0.48
N SER A 615 18.83 50.64 -1.43
CA SER A 615 18.36 50.88 -2.80
C SER A 615 16.88 51.28 -2.90
N ASP A 616 16.10 50.99 -1.86
CA ASP A 616 14.69 51.38 -1.72
C ASP A 616 14.47 52.72 -0.99
N GLY A 617 15.55 53.44 -0.67
CA GLY A 617 15.51 54.75 0.01
C GLY A 617 15.35 54.68 1.54
N ARG A 618 15.19 53.49 2.13
CA ARG A 618 15.11 53.33 3.59
C ARG A 618 16.49 53.46 4.23
N ASP A 619 16.51 53.82 5.51
CA ASP A 619 17.72 53.80 6.33
C ASP A 619 18.14 52.35 6.62
N GLY A 620 19.43 52.08 6.43
CA GLY A 620 20.05 50.80 6.72
C GLY A 620 21.53 50.97 7.02
N HIS A 621 22.26 49.87 6.89
CA HIS A 621 23.71 49.86 7.02
C HIS A 621 24.35 49.28 5.77
N ARG A 622 25.60 49.67 5.54
CA ARG A 622 26.48 49.05 4.57
C ARG A 622 27.72 48.55 5.29
N ALA A 623 27.92 47.24 5.26
CA ALA A 623 29.17 46.63 5.65
C ALA A 623 30.10 46.51 4.44
N THR A 624 31.40 46.77 4.63
CA THR A 624 32.44 46.63 3.60
C THR A 624 33.65 45.89 4.16
N TRP A 625 34.24 45.01 3.35
CA TRP A 625 35.41 44.21 3.71
C TRP A 625 36.21 43.79 2.45
N PRO A 626 37.50 43.42 2.59
CA PRO A 626 38.32 42.91 1.49
C PRO A 626 37.84 41.55 0.93
N GLU A 627 37.95 41.32 -0.38
CA GLU A 627 37.59 40.04 -1.00
C GLU A 627 38.58 38.91 -0.60
N PRO A 628 38.13 37.80 0.03
CA PRO A 628 39.04 36.79 0.58
C PRO A 628 39.41 35.70 -0.44
N GLY A 629 39.89 36.09 -1.63
CA GLY A 629 40.53 35.15 -2.59
C GLY A 629 39.67 33.95 -3.02
N GLY A 630 38.39 34.19 -3.33
CA GLY A 630 37.46 33.18 -3.85
C GLY A 630 36.61 32.45 -2.80
N TYR A 631 36.71 32.83 -1.52
CA TYR A 631 35.80 32.37 -0.46
C TYR A 631 34.63 33.34 -0.27
N SER A 632 33.46 32.82 0.11
CA SER A 632 32.32 33.65 0.47
C SER A 632 32.43 34.13 1.91
N VAL A 633 32.04 35.38 2.16
CA VAL A 633 31.91 35.92 3.52
C VAL A 633 30.44 36.01 3.89
N GLU A 634 30.09 35.46 5.04
CA GLU A 634 28.78 35.65 5.67
C GLU A 634 28.90 36.61 6.85
N LEU A 635 27.97 37.55 6.95
CA LEU A 635 27.83 38.36 8.16
C LEU A 635 26.82 37.69 9.09
N TRP A 636 27.18 37.60 10.36
CA TRP A 636 26.33 37.02 11.41
C TRP A 636 26.11 38.02 12.54
N ALA A 637 24.87 38.16 12.98
CA ALA A 637 24.44 39.06 14.04
C ALA A 637 24.19 38.31 15.35
N PHE A 638 24.78 38.80 16.43
CA PHE A 638 24.73 38.21 17.77
C PHE A 638 24.18 39.22 18.79
N PRO A 639 23.65 38.76 19.93
CA PRO A 639 23.37 39.63 21.08
C PRO A 639 24.60 40.44 21.50
N ILE A 640 24.40 41.67 22.00
CA ILE A 640 25.50 42.58 22.37
C ILE A 640 26.41 42.07 23.50
N ASP A 641 25.89 41.19 24.35
CA ASP A 641 26.59 40.63 25.52
C ASP A 641 27.27 39.28 25.24
N GLU A 642 27.12 38.74 24.02
CA GLU A 642 27.63 37.42 23.66
C GLU A 642 29.15 37.43 23.52
N LYS A 643 29.82 36.39 24.05
CA LYS A 643 31.28 36.27 23.98
C LYS A 643 31.68 35.55 22.71
N LEU A 644 31.97 36.33 21.67
CA LEU A 644 32.35 35.80 20.37
C LEU A 644 33.77 35.20 20.37
N PRO A 645 34.02 34.16 19.56
CA PRO A 645 35.37 33.65 19.31
C PRO A 645 36.32 34.73 18.82
N ALA A 646 37.62 34.55 19.09
CA ALA A 646 38.65 35.43 18.54
C ALA A 646 38.75 35.29 17.02
N ALA A 647 39.17 36.36 16.33
CA ALA A 647 39.43 36.32 14.90
C ALA A 647 40.49 35.25 14.57
N GLY A 648 40.26 34.48 13.50
CA GLY A 648 41.10 33.37 13.05
C GLY A 648 40.73 32.01 13.63
N ILE A 649 39.76 31.93 14.56
CA ILE A 649 39.25 30.66 15.07
C ILE A 649 38.29 30.02 14.06
N GLU A 650 38.48 28.73 13.80
CA GLU A 650 37.56 27.92 12.99
C GLU A 650 36.30 27.58 13.81
N VAL A 651 35.14 27.77 13.19
CA VAL A 651 33.82 27.52 13.77
C VAL A 651 32.99 26.66 12.84
N ASP A 652 32.14 25.79 13.40
CA ASP A 652 31.05 25.19 12.63
C ASP A 652 29.90 26.20 12.54
N LEU A 653 29.35 26.40 11.35
CA LEU A 653 28.27 27.36 11.14
C LEU A 653 26.98 26.98 11.89
N ALA A 654 26.77 25.69 12.14
CA ALA A 654 25.60 25.21 12.89
C ALA A 654 25.67 25.57 14.39
N ASP A 655 26.89 25.72 14.94
CA ASP A 655 27.08 26.07 16.35
C ASP A 655 26.74 27.54 16.64
N LEU A 656 26.71 28.39 15.60
CA LEU A 656 26.42 29.82 15.72
C LEU A 656 24.96 30.08 16.12
N ASP A 657 24.04 29.22 15.71
CA ASP A 657 22.63 29.29 16.14
C ASP A 657 22.51 29.04 17.66
N GLY A 658 23.42 28.23 18.24
CA GLY A 658 23.45 27.92 19.67
C GLY A 658 23.80 29.10 20.58
N ILE A 659 24.40 30.15 20.02
CA ILE A 659 24.72 31.42 20.71
C ILE A 659 23.83 32.57 20.22
N ASP A 660 22.59 32.26 19.80
CA ASP A 660 21.61 33.22 19.27
C ASP A 660 22.13 34.02 18.05
N GLY A 661 23.09 33.46 17.33
CA GLY A 661 23.60 33.99 16.08
C GLY A 661 22.55 33.92 14.98
N ARG A 662 22.48 34.96 14.15
CA ARG A 662 21.61 34.98 12.97
C ARG A 662 22.35 35.51 11.78
N ARG A 663 22.34 34.76 10.68
CA ARG A 663 22.87 35.25 9.41
C ARG A 663 22.16 36.54 8.98
N VAL A 664 22.95 37.55 8.64
CA VAL A 664 22.47 38.85 8.16
C VAL A 664 22.15 38.74 6.67
N SER A 665 20.90 39.00 6.33
CA SER A 665 20.43 39.04 4.95
C SER A 665 20.51 40.46 4.39
N GLY A 666 21.06 40.60 3.18
CA GLY A 666 21.22 41.88 2.51
C GLY A 666 21.57 41.72 1.03
N VAL A 667 21.80 42.85 0.37
CA VAL A 667 22.21 42.88 -1.03
C VAL A 667 23.73 42.98 -1.09
N LEU A 668 24.37 41.95 -1.66
CA LEU A 668 25.79 41.96 -1.95
C LEU A 668 26.09 42.91 -3.11
N GLY A 669 27.21 43.60 -3.03
CA GLY A 669 27.70 44.47 -4.09
C GLY A 669 29.15 44.83 -3.89
N ALA A 670 29.68 45.69 -4.76
CA ALA A 670 31.01 46.25 -4.60
C ALA A 670 30.92 47.73 -4.19
N TRP A 671 31.79 48.17 -3.28
CA TRP A 671 31.92 49.56 -2.91
C TRP A 671 33.39 49.94 -2.78
N ALA A 672 33.84 50.95 -3.51
CA ALA A 672 35.23 51.41 -3.51
C ALA A 672 36.27 50.29 -3.73
N GLY A 673 35.95 49.28 -4.55
CA GLY A 673 36.84 48.14 -4.82
C GLY A 673 36.86 47.07 -3.73
N GLN A 674 36.01 47.16 -2.72
CA GLN A 674 35.81 46.15 -1.68
C GLN A 674 34.47 45.42 -1.85
N THR A 675 34.37 44.22 -1.26
CA THR A 675 33.09 43.52 -1.12
C THR A 675 32.22 44.28 -0.12
N SER A 676 30.91 44.36 -0.40
CA SER A 676 29.96 45.06 0.47
C SER A 676 28.64 44.32 0.60
N LEU A 677 27.98 44.48 1.76
CA LEU A 677 26.62 44.03 2.01
C LEU A 677 25.79 45.17 2.56
N SER A 678 24.71 45.51 1.86
CA SER A 678 23.73 46.50 2.34
C SER A 678 22.53 45.79 2.98
N PHE A 679 22.22 46.13 4.24
CA PHE A 679 21.17 45.45 5.02
C PHE A 679 20.35 46.44 5.89
N PRO A 680 19.10 46.12 6.27
CA PRO A 680 18.26 46.99 7.09
C PRO A 680 18.83 47.29 8.48
N ARG A 681 18.46 48.45 9.05
CA ARG A 681 18.86 48.85 10.40
C ARG A 681 18.30 47.90 11.46
N PHE A 682 19.14 47.50 12.41
CA PHE A 682 18.71 46.73 13.57
C PHE A 682 17.91 47.59 14.55
N ARG A 683 16.86 47.01 15.16
CA ARG A 683 16.01 47.70 16.15
C ARG A 683 16.66 47.82 17.52
N ASP A 684 17.62 46.95 17.78
CA ASP A 684 18.41 46.77 18.99
C ASP A 684 19.90 46.75 18.64
N LEU A 685 20.76 46.92 19.65
CA LEU A 685 22.20 46.80 19.46
C LEU A 685 22.59 45.33 19.28
N ARG A 686 23.40 45.04 18.25
CA ARG A 686 23.88 43.70 17.87
C ARG A 686 25.38 43.76 17.57
N VAL A 687 26.09 42.66 17.81
CA VAL A 687 27.45 42.48 17.30
C VAL A 687 27.38 41.77 15.96
N ILE A 688 27.97 42.36 14.92
CA ILE A 688 28.04 41.78 13.58
C ILE A 688 29.46 41.27 13.36
N ALA A 689 29.63 39.98 13.11
CA ALA A 689 30.92 39.39 12.77
C ALA A 689 30.96 38.92 11.31
N ALA A 690 32.10 39.10 10.65
CA ALA A 690 32.37 38.52 9.34
C ALA A 690 32.92 37.11 9.49
N ILE A 691 32.39 36.15 8.72
CA ILE A 691 32.84 34.76 8.74
C ILE A 691 33.19 34.35 7.31
N THR A 692 34.45 33.98 7.07
CA THR A 692 34.88 33.42 5.77
C THR A 692 34.49 31.95 5.73
N VAL A 693 33.60 31.56 4.82
CA VAL A 693 32.97 30.24 4.78
C VAL A 693 33.70 29.27 3.84
N ASP A 694 33.93 28.05 4.32
CA ASP A 694 34.37 26.90 3.52
C ASP A 694 33.53 25.65 3.88
N GLY A 695 32.53 25.36 3.05
CA GLY A 695 31.57 24.29 3.34
C GLY A 695 30.70 24.62 4.54
N ASN A 696 30.66 23.73 5.54
CA ASN A 696 29.90 23.92 6.79
C ASN A 696 30.72 24.59 7.91
N ARG A 697 31.97 24.95 7.63
CA ARG A 697 32.86 25.59 8.59
C ARG A 697 33.22 26.98 8.10
N GLY A 698 33.69 27.82 9.00
CA GLY A 698 34.19 29.13 8.65
C GLY A 698 35.27 29.63 9.59
N LEU A 699 36.04 30.61 9.13
CA LEU A 699 36.96 31.35 9.99
C LEU A 699 36.29 32.61 10.50
N PHE A 700 36.25 32.76 11.83
CA PHE A 700 35.73 33.94 12.49
C PHE A 700 36.62 35.15 12.20
N GLY A 701 36.03 36.27 11.80
CA GLY A 701 36.74 37.50 11.43
C GLY A 701 36.45 38.68 12.35
N ALA A 702 36.74 39.87 11.85
CA ALA A 702 36.48 41.13 12.54
C ALA A 702 34.98 41.30 12.82
N SER A 703 34.69 41.97 13.92
CA SER A 703 33.33 42.25 14.38
C SER A 703 33.11 43.73 14.67
N ALA A 704 31.91 44.22 14.41
CA ALA A 704 31.51 45.59 14.71
C ALA A 704 30.12 45.63 15.36
N VAL A 705 29.89 46.56 16.29
CA VAL A 705 28.59 46.74 16.95
C VAL A 705 27.73 47.69 16.14
N VAL A 706 26.47 47.30 15.87
CA VAL A 706 25.53 48.02 15.01
C VAL A 706 24.14 48.03 15.64
N GLY A 707 23.39 49.12 15.47
CA GLY A 707 22.01 49.25 15.92
C GLY A 707 21.75 50.53 16.70
N SER A 708 20.60 50.61 17.38
CA SER A 708 20.24 51.72 18.25
C SER A 708 19.80 51.21 19.61
N ALA A 709 20.25 51.84 20.70
CA ALA A 709 19.73 51.56 22.03
C ALA A 709 18.26 52.05 22.12
N PRO A 710 17.32 51.22 22.63
CA PRO A 710 15.92 51.59 22.70
C PRO A 710 15.68 52.70 23.72
N SER A 711 14.81 53.67 23.42
CA SER A 711 14.42 54.74 24.35
C SER A 711 13.54 54.23 25.51
N VAL A 712 13.58 54.93 26.64
CA VAL A 712 12.66 54.70 27.77
C VAL A 712 11.21 55.01 27.39
N LYS A 713 10.23 54.37 28.05
CA LYS A 713 8.80 54.54 27.78
C LYS A 713 8.10 55.28 28.92
N ASN A 714 7.00 55.97 28.61
CA ASN A 714 6.14 56.68 29.57
C ASN A 714 6.91 57.52 30.63
N PRO A 715 7.90 58.34 30.23
CA PRO A 715 8.62 59.14 31.20
C PRO A 715 7.71 60.22 31.79
N ARG A 716 7.75 60.40 33.10
CA ARG A 716 6.99 61.42 33.83
C ARG A 716 7.81 61.97 34.99
N VAL A 717 7.51 63.19 35.39
CA VAL A 717 8.09 63.82 36.58
C VAL A 717 6.97 64.20 37.53
N ASP A 718 6.99 63.62 38.72
CA ASP A 718 6.08 63.97 39.81
C ASP A 718 6.83 64.90 40.80
N ARG A 719 6.22 66.03 41.17
CA ARG A 719 6.82 67.01 42.10
C ARG A 719 6.24 66.85 43.51
N TYR A 720 7.12 66.66 44.49
CA TYR A 720 6.80 66.57 45.91
C TYR A 720 7.58 67.64 46.69
N GLY A 721 7.04 68.86 46.74
CA GLY A 721 7.77 70.01 47.28
C GLY A 721 9.01 70.35 46.44
N ASP A 722 10.19 70.28 47.06
CA ASP A 722 11.50 70.55 46.44
C ASP A 722 12.17 69.28 45.87
N GLU A 723 11.53 68.12 45.98
CA GLU A 723 11.96 66.86 45.37
C GLU A 723 11.18 66.59 44.07
N LEU A 724 11.91 66.27 42.99
CA LEU A 724 11.36 65.74 41.76
C LEU A 724 11.62 64.23 41.68
N VAL A 725 10.56 63.45 41.46
CA VAL A 725 10.66 62.01 41.22
C VAL A 725 10.43 61.75 39.74
N VAL A 726 11.50 61.43 39.03
CA VAL A 726 11.49 61.08 37.62
C VAL A 726 11.24 59.58 37.49
N SER A 727 10.16 59.22 36.82
CA SER A 727 9.75 57.83 36.61
C SER A 727 9.63 57.51 35.13
N TRP A 728 10.01 56.30 34.73
CA TRP A 728 9.84 55.77 33.38
C TRP A 728 9.68 54.25 33.41
N GLU A 729 9.24 53.69 32.29
CA GLU A 729 9.25 52.27 32.01
C GLU A 729 10.52 51.90 31.24
N TRP A 730 11.23 50.89 31.75
CA TRP A 730 12.46 50.40 31.15
C TRP A 730 12.18 49.65 29.84
N PRO A 731 12.97 49.88 28.76
CA PRO A 731 12.91 49.02 27.59
C PRO A 731 13.37 47.60 27.94
N HIS A 732 13.02 46.62 27.09
CA HIS A 732 13.38 45.22 27.31
C HIS A 732 14.89 45.00 27.12
N GLY A 733 15.59 44.63 28.19
CA GLY A 733 17.04 44.37 28.20
C GLY A 733 17.69 44.83 29.51
N ASP A 734 18.98 44.56 29.67
CA ASP A 734 19.77 45.02 30.82
C ASP A 734 20.42 46.37 30.48
N TYR A 735 19.65 47.44 30.64
CA TYR A 735 20.10 48.80 30.37
C TYR A 735 20.21 49.60 31.67
N SER A 736 21.06 50.62 31.65
CA SER A 736 21.03 51.72 32.60
C SER A 736 20.38 52.95 31.98
N ALA A 737 20.03 53.96 32.78
CA ALA A 737 19.50 55.22 32.28
C ALA A 737 20.38 56.37 32.76
N ALA A 738 20.74 57.28 31.86
CA ALA A 738 21.33 58.56 32.19
C ALA A 738 20.21 59.59 32.27
N VAL A 739 19.89 60.05 33.49
CA VAL A 739 18.93 61.13 33.74
C VAL A 739 19.72 62.42 33.87
N SER A 740 19.45 63.38 33.00
CA SER A 740 20.08 64.70 33.02
C SER A 740 19.05 65.78 33.30
N TRP A 741 19.36 66.74 34.16
CA TRP A 741 18.47 67.86 34.46
C TRP A 741 19.21 69.19 34.35
N PHE A 742 18.44 70.22 34.00
CA PHE A 742 18.96 71.54 33.65
C PHE A 742 18.28 72.63 34.49
N SER A 743 19.08 73.59 34.95
CA SER A 743 18.66 74.84 35.59
C SER A 743 19.31 75.98 34.83
N GLY A 744 18.55 76.66 33.96
CA GLY A 744 19.13 77.54 32.94
C GLY A 744 20.17 76.81 32.06
N SER A 745 21.43 77.27 32.10
CA SER A 745 22.55 76.68 31.34
C SER A 745 23.30 75.56 32.09
N MET A 746 23.03 75.36 33.39
CA MET A 746 23.74 74.38 34.20
C MET A 746 23.09 73.01 34.05
N ALA A 747 23.87 72.02 33.62
CA ALA A 747 23.44 70.63 33.45
C ALA A 747 24.06 69.73 34.50
N GLN A 748 23.26 68.86 35.10
CA GLN A 748 23.71 67.77 35.96
C GLN A 748 23.17 66.45 35.42
N SER A 749 23.90 65.36 35.63
CA SER A 749 23.49 64.04 35.15
C SER A 749 23.75 62.97 36.19
N LYS A 750 22.84 62.00 36.28
CA LYS A 750 22.97 60.82 37.13
C LYS A 750 22.72 59.57 36.28
N SER A 751 23.64 58.60 36.38
CA SER A 751 23.39 57.25 35.87
C SER A 751 22.61 56.47 36.92
N VAL A 752 21.53 55.81 36.49
CA VAL A 752 20.62 55.07 37.35
C VAL A 752 20.53 53.65 36.82
N SER A 753 20.79 52.66 37.67
CA SER A 753 20.55 51.25 37.35
C SER A 753 19.11 50.86 37.63
N ARG A 754 18.62 49.77 37.03
CA ARG A 754 17.26 49.27 37.29
C ARG A 754 17.05 48.86 38.75
N ALA A 755 18.10 48.35 39.41
CA ALA A 755 18.08 48.00 40.83
C ALA A 755 17.91 49.25 41.72
N GLU A 756 18.73 50.28 41.47
CA GLU A 756 18.64 51.57 42.19
C GLU A 756 17.28 52.25 41.96
N TYR A 757 16.75 52.19 40.74
CA TYR A 757 15.45 52.73 40.39
C TYR A 757 14.31 52.06 41.17
N LYS A 758 14.34 50.72 41.30
CA LYS A 758 13.31 49.95 42.03
C LYS A 758 13.33 50.21 43.53
N ILE A 759 14.52 50.34 44.13
CA ILE A 759 14.68 50.61 45.57
C ILE A 759 14.12 51.99 45.93
N ASN A 760 14.38 53.00 45.10
CA ASN A 760 14.02 54.39 45.40
C ASN A 760 12.62 54.80 44.91
N GLY A 761 11.95 53.94 44.16
CA GLY A 761 10.63 54.20 43.56
C GLY A 761 10.67 55.22 42.41
N GLY A 762 11.80 55.35 41.71
CA GLY A 762 12.07 56.38 40.72
C GLY A 762 13.48 56.98 40.85
N CYS A 763 13.88 57.84 39.92
CA CYS A 763 15.08 58.68 40.06
C CYS A 763 14.71 59.99 40.77
N ARG A 764 15.28 60.20 41.95
CA ARG A 764 15.00 61.39 42.76
C ARG A 764 16.03 62.48 42.51
N ILE A 765 15.54 63.70 42.27
CA ILE A 765 16.33 64.90 42.04
C ILE A 765 15.94 65.92 43.10
N GLN A 766 16.91 66.34 43.91
CA GLN A 766 16.76 67.37 44.94
C GLN A 766 17.16 68.71 44.34
N ALA A 767 16.20 69.51 43.87
CA ALA A 767 16.50 70.77 43.22
C ALA A 767 15.30 71.75 43.24
N THR A 768 15.56 72.94 43.78
CA THR A 768 14.60 74.04 43.90
C THR A 768 14.27 74.73 42.57
N ALA A 769 15.14 74.66 41.57
CA ALA A 769 14.92 75.21 40.22
C ALA A 769 15.41 74.23 39.15
N VAL A 770 14.48 73.53 38.49
CA VAL A 770 14.75 72.63 37.35
C VAL A 770 13.75 72.97 36.25
N ASP A 771 14.28 73.31 35.07
CA ASP A 771 13.47 73.75 33.93
C ASP A 771 13.28 72.62 32.91
N ARG A 772 14.24 71.69 32.82
CA ARG A 772 14.23 70.58 31.86
C ARG A 772 14.84 69.33 32.45
N VAL A 773 14.24 68.17 32.16
CA VAL A 773 14.79 66.83 32.47
C VAL A 773 14.80 66.01 31.19
N THR A 774 15.90 65.30 30.93
CA THR A 774 16.03 64.34 29.84
C THR A 774 16.49 62.99 30.36
N ILE A 775 16.09 61.92 29.67
CA ILE A 775 16.44 60.55 30.01
C ILE A 775 16.98 59.85 28.77
N SER A 776 18.16 59.27 28.87
CA SER A 776 18.78 58.49 27.78
C SER A 776 19.04 57.06 28.26
N THR A 777 18.68 56.06 27.46
CA THR A 777 19.08 54.67 27.75
C THR A 777 20.57 54.51 27.47
N VAL A 778 21.25 53.81 28.37
CA VAL A 778 22.67 53.50 28.29
C VAL A 778 22.82 51.98 28.20
N ALA A 779 23.41 51.51 27.11
CA ALA A 779 23.81 50.12 26.92
C ALA A 779 25.32 49.97 27.12
N PHE A 780 25.71 48.86 27.73
CA PHE A 780 27.10 48.45 27.88
C PHE A 780 27.28 47.10 27.21
N GLY A 781 28.42 46.91 26.55
CA GLY A 781 28.73 45.67 25.82
C GLY A 781 30.11 45.76 25.20
N ASN A 782 30.85 44.65 25.16
CA ASN A 782 32.22 44.60 24.61
C ASN A 782 33.16 45.74 25.09
N GLY A 783 33.03 46.16 26.36
CA GLY A 783 33.84 47.21 26.97
C GLY A 783 33.53 48.64 26.52
N GLN A 784 32.49 48.86 25.71
CA GLN A 784 32.07 50.17 25.21
C GLN A 784 30.70 50.58 25.76
N LYS A 785 30.41 51.89 25.70
CA LYS A 785 29.17 52.51 26.19
C LYS A 785 28.43 53.17 25.04
N TRP A 786 27.15 52.84 24.86
CA TRP A 786 26.27 53.47 23.88
C TRP A 786 25.14 54.19 24.58
N ILE A 787 24.87 55.43 24.17
CA ILE A 787 23.85 56.30 24.75
C ILE A 787 22.80 56.58 23.67
N ALA A 788 21.54 56.24 23.96
CA ALA A 788 20.41 56.55 23.09
C ALA A 788 20.15 58.06 23.02
N SER A 789 19.41 58.50 22.00
CA SER A 789 18.92 59.88 21.94
C SER A 789 18.09 60.22 23.19
N PRO A 790 18.29 61.41 23.80
CA PRO A 790 17.58 61.80 25.02
C PRO A 790 16.09 61.98 24.77
N VAL A 791 15.27 61.46 25.68
CA VAL A 791 13.83 61.72 25.76
C VAL A 791 13.60 62.84 26.78
N GLU A 792 13.01 63.94 26.34
CA GLU A 792 12.67 65.08 27.20
C GLU A 792 11.35 64.85 27.95
N VAL A 793 11.30 65.25 29.22
CA VAL A 793 10.15 65.02 30.11
C VAL A 793 9.60 66.35 30.62
N GLN A 794 8.28 66.51 30.52
CA GLN A 794 7.57 67.71 30.97
C GLN A 794 7.48 67.77 32.50
N ILE A 795 7.69 68.96 33.07
CA ILE A 795 7.66 69.21 34.52
C ILE A 795 6.43 70.06 34.87
N ALA A 796 5.63 69.65 35.86
CA ALA A 796 4.47 70.41 36.32
C ALA A 796 4.87 71.77 36.96
N ALA A 797 4.12 72.83 36.62
CA ALA A 797 4.36 74.18 37.12
C ALA A 797 3.98 74.36 38.61
N ARG A 798 4.72 75.21 39.34
CA ARG A 798 4.47 75.53 40.76
C ARG A 798 3.38 76.62 40.88
N LEU A 799 2.27 76.34 41.56
CA LEU A 799 1.25 77.36 41.88
C LEU A 799 1.66 78.16 43.15
N PRO A 800 1.58 79.51 43.13
CA PRO A 800 1.82 80.36 44.30
C PRO A 800 0.82 80.11 45.43
N VAL A 801 1.26 80.28 46.69
CA VAL A 801 0.41 80.11 47.89
C VAL A 801 -0.08 81.48 48.37
N VAL A 802 -1.39 81.58 48.61
CA VAL A 802 -2.09 82.79 49.06
C VAL A 802 -2.76 82.48 50.41
N LYS A 803 -2.52 83.30 51.42
CA LYS A 803 -3.10 83.18 52.77
C LYS A 803 -4.30 84.10 52.90
N TYR A 804 -5.27 83.75 53.74
CA TYR A 804 -6.37 84.64 54.07
C TYR A 804 -6.75 84.60 55.55
N LYS A 805 -7.41 85.65 56.02
CA LYS A 805 -8.00 85.80 57.36
C LYS A 805 -9.45 86.20 57.23
N LEU A 806 -10.29 85.70 58.14
CA LEU A 806 -11.71 86.02 58.20
C LEU A 806 -12.08 86.63 59.55
N GLU A 807 -12.73 87.79 59.52
CA GLU A 807 -13.30 88.44 60.69
C GLU A 807 -14.83 88.40 60.59
N ILE A 808 -15.45 87.48 61.33
CA ILE A 808 -16.90 87.29 61.36
C ILE A 808 -17.47 87.98 62.61
N PRO A 809 -18.15 89.14 62.48
CA PRO A 809 -18.71 89.84 63.64
C PRO A 809 -19.90 89.09 64.26
N PRO A 810 -20.13 89.20 65.59
CA PRO A 810 -21.27 88.56 66.25
C PRO A 810 -22.59 89.23 65.86
N SER A 811 -23.67 88.45 65.78
CA SER A 811 -25.02 88.96 65.50
C SER A 811 -25.70 89.39 66.81
N ARG A 812 -26.06 90.68 66.95
CA ARG A 812 -26.88 91.19 68.07
C ARG A 812 -28.09 91.94 67.49
N PHE A 813 -29.31 91.60 67.96
CA PHE A 813 -30.57 92.25 67.59
C PHE A 813 -30.87 92.34 66.07
N GLY A 814 -30.64 91.26 65.33
CA GLY A 814 -31.23 91.06 63.99
C GLY A 814 -30.54 91.76 62.81
N ARG A 815 -29.46 92.53 63.01
CA ARG A 815 -28.60 93.05 61.93
C ARG A 815 -27.13 92.67 62.17
N ARG A 816 -26.49 92.00 61.20
CA ARG A 816 -25.06 91.63 61.24
C ARG A 816 -24.24 92.64 60.41
N LYS A 817 -23.06 93.03 60.91
CA LYS A 817 -22.06 93.76 60.10
C LYS A 817 -21.46 92.83 59.03
N PRO A 818 -20.97 93.35 57.90
CA PRO A 818 -20.32 92.52 56.89
C PRO A 818 -19.09 91.79 57.46
N VAL A 819 -18.83 90.60 56.94
CA VAL A 819 -17.63 89.81 57.20
C VAL A 819 -16.48 90.41 56.42
N ARG A 820 -15.31 90.55 57.03
CA ARG A 820 -14.10 91.03 56.35
C ARG A 820 -13.17 89.86 56.07
N ALA A 821 -12.79 89.70 54.80
CA ALA A 821 -11.71 88.81 54.38
C ALA A 821 -10.47 89.64 54.04
N THR A 822 -9.34 89.31 54.65
CA THR A 822 -8.03 89.88 54.30
C THR A 822 -7.19 88.78 53.65
N VAL A 823 -6.76 89.00 52.42
CA VAL A 823 -6.02 88.04 51.60
C VAL A 823 -4.61 88.59 51.35
N GLU A 824 -3.59 87.78 51.59
CA GLU A 824 -2.18 88.15 51.43
C GLU A 824 -1.44 87.07 50.65
N SER A 825 -0.48 87.48 49.83
CA SER A 825 0.41 86.56 49.13
C SER A 825 1.85 87.04 49.23
N ASP A 826 2.75 86.10 49.41
CA ASP A 826 4.19 86.33 49.30
C ASP A 826 4.63 86.00 47.87
N GLY A 827 4.71 87.03 47.02
CA GLY A 827 5.25 86.90 45.65
C GLY A 827 4.27 86.61 44.51
N PHE A 828 2.96 86.51 44.74
CA PHE A 828 1.96 86.51 43.65
C PHE A 828 1.39 87.91 43.42
N SER A 829 1.52 88.41 42.18
CA SER A 829 0.89 89.66 41.74
C SER A 829 -0.12 89.38 40.63
N GLY A 830 -1.35 89.85 40.81
CA GLY A 830 -2.43 89.76 39.85
C GLY A 830 -3.80 89.51 40.48
N PRO A 831 -4.87 89.53 39.66
CA PRO A 831 -6.24 89.32 40.13
C PRO A 831 -6.50 87.84 40.46
N VAL A 832 -7.10 87.59 41.62
CA VAL A 832 -7.56 86.28 42.08
C VAL A 832 -9.06 86.30 42.33
N SER A 833 -9.77 85.33 41.75
CA SER A 833 -11.20 85.10 42.02
C SER A 833 -11.36 84.02 43.09
N LEU A 834 -12.10 84.32 44.15
CA LEU A 834 -12.30 83.44 45.30
C LEU A 834 -13.80 83.27 45.60
N LEU A 835 -14.17 82.06 46.00
CA LEU A 835 -15.52 81.67 46.37
C LEU A 835 -15.61 81.61 47.90
N VAL A 836 -16.53 82.37 48.48
CA VAL A 836 -16.86 82.28 49.90
C VAL A 836 -17.98 81.25 50.05
N VAL A 837 -17.69 80.17 50.78
CA VAL A 837 -18.62 79.04 50.94
C VAL A 837 -19.04 78.95 52.39
N ALA A 838 -20.36 78.99 52.63
CA ALA A 838 -20.95 78.79 53.93
C ALA A 838 -21.58 77.40 54.05
N ARG A 839 -21.55 76.83 55.26
CA ARG A 839 -22.19 75.56 55.55
C ARG A 839 -22.77 75.54 56.97
N GLU A 840 -24.09 75.39 57.09
CA GLU A 840 -24.77 75.18 58.37
C GLU A 840 -24.60 73.72 58.83
N SER A 841 -23.48 73.44 59.49
CA SER A 841 -23.15 72.10 59.96
C SER A 841 -22.07 72.15 61.05
N SER A 842 -21.97 71.09 61.85
CA SER A 842 -20.81 70.86 62.71
C SER A 842 -19.53 70.56 61.92
N ILE A 843 -19.62 70.22 60.63
CA ILE A 843 -18.49 69.83 59.76
C ILE A 843 -18.10 70.98 58.81
N MET A 844 -16.82 71.37 58.81
CA MET A 844 -16.26 72.38 57.91
C MET A 844 -16.23 71.89 56.45
N PRO A 845 -16.61 72.70 55.45
CA PRO A 845 -16.54 72.31 54.03
C PRO A 845 -15.08 72.05 53.60
N SER A 846 -14.84 70.95 52.89
CA SER A 846 -13.50 70.51 52.44
C SER A 846 -13.18 70.99 51.01
N ARG A 847 -14.21 71.19 50.20
CA ARG A 847 -14.19 71.71 48.82
C ARG A 847 -15.33 72.72 48.61
N SER A 848 -15.25 73.52 47.54
CA SER A 848 -16.22 74.58 47.26
C SER A 848 -17.66 74.10 47.05
N THR A 849 -17.86 72.84 46.70
CA THR A 849 -19.19 72.22 46.50
C THR A 849 -19.79 71.62 47.78
N ASP A 850 -19.09 71.64 48.92
CA ASP A 850 -19.57 71.03 50.17
C ASP A 850 -20.54 71.92 50.96
N GLY A 851 -20.78 73.15 50.49
CA GLY A 851 -21.68 74.12 51.09
C GLY A 851 -22.29 75.04 50.03
N GLU A 852 -22.97 76.09 50.48
CA GLU A 852 -23.54 77.11 49.61
C GLU A 852 -22.53 78.22 49.36
N VAL A 853 -22.30 78.57 48.09
CA VAL A 853 -21.48 79.74 47.74
C VAL A 853 -22.28 81.00 48.06
N VAL A 854 -21.90 81.68 49.13
CA VAL A 854 -22.63 82.86 49.63
C VAL A 854 -22.14 84.16 49.00
N GLU A 855 -20.90 84.18 48.52
CA GLU A 855 -20.34 85.33 47.82
C GLU A 855 -19.20 84.89 46.89
N LYS A 856 -18.98 85.65 45.81
CA LYS A 856 -17.78 85.53 44.97
C LYS A 856 -16.98 86.83 45.03
N ILE A 857 -15.82 86.77 45.66
CA ILE A 857 -14.94 87.94 45.84
C ILE A 857 -13.82 87.91 44.81
N ARG A 858 -13.44 89.09 44.31
CA ARG A 858 -12.27 89.26 43.44
C ARG A 858 -11.30 90.19 44.14
N VAL A 859 -10.06 89.73 44.29
CA VAL A 859 -9.00 90.46 44.99
C VAL A 859 -7.82 90.64 44.06
N ASP A 860 -7.33 91.86 43.92
CA ASP A 860 -6.10 92.14 43.17
C ASP A 860 -4.92 92.21 44.14
N LEU A 861 -4.00 91.26 44.02
CA LEU A 861 -2.83 91.15 44.90
C LEU A 861 -1.63 91.76 44.20
N ASN A 862 -0.80 92.50 44.92
CA ASN A 862 0.45 93.07 44.40
C ASN A 862 1.70 92.32 44.90
N GLY A 863 1.50 91.17 45.57
CA GLY A 863 2.57 90.33 46.12
C GLY A 863 3.27 90.86 47.37
N VAL A 864 2.83 92.01 47.93
CA VAL A 864 3.49 92.65 49.08
C VAL A 864 2.51 93.08 50.17
N THR A 865 1.36 93.68 49.82
CA THR A 865 0.40 94.20 50.79
C THR A 865 -0.87 93.34 50.83
N PRO A 866 -1.42 93.04 52.02
CA PRO A 866 -2.71 92.36 52.13
C PRO A 866 -3.84 93.20 51.54
N ALA A 867 -4.73 92.57 50.79
CA ALA A 867 -5.94 93.19 50.26
C ALA A 867 -7.15 92.73 51.08
N SER A 868 -8.03 93.67 51.45
CA SER A 868 -9.22 93.38 52.27
C SER A 868 -10.51 93.64 51.51
N VAL A 869 -11.48 92.73 51.64
CA VAL A 869 -12.81 92.82 51.05
C VAL A 869 -13.86 92.51 52.10
N GLU A 870 -14.96 93.27 52.09
CA GLU A 870 -16.10 93.06 52.97
C GLU A 870 -17.28 92.51 52.17
N PHE A 871 -17.96 91.49 52.72
CA PHE A 871 -19.14 90.89 52.12
C PHE A 871 -20.19 90.53 53.18
N SER A 872 -21.43 90.43 52.75
CA SER A 872 -22.54 90.05 53.63
C SER A 872 -22.80 88.56 53.54
N ILE A 873 -23.15 87.94 54.66
CA ILE A 873 -23.56 86.53 54.71
C ILE A 873 -25.05 86.45 55.07
N PRO A 874 -25.78 85.45 54.56
CA PRO A 874 -27.17 85.24 54.92
C PRO A 874 -27.33 84.91 56.42
N ARG A 875 -28.57 84.85 56.90
CA ARG A 875 -28.86 84.44 58.27
C ARG A 875 -28.60 82.94 58.41
N LEU A 876 -27.44 82.59 58.99
CA LEU A 876 -27.02 81.21 59.19
C LEU A 876 -27.36 80.68 60.59
N VAL A 877 -27.78 79.42 60.70
CA VAL A 877 -28.04 78.73 61.97
C VAL A 877 -26.74 78.20 62.57
N SER A 878 -26.48 78.52 63.84
CA SER A 878 -25.29 78.02 64.57
C SER A 878 -25.44 76.53 64.93
N PRO A 879 -24.37 75.72 64.83
CA PRO A 879 -23.04 76.09 64.35
C PRO A 879 -22.97 76.12 62.81
N PHE A 880 -22.29 77.13 62.25
CA PHE A 880 -21.98 77.19 60.82
C PHE A 880 -20.50 77.49 60.55
N TRP A 881 -20.07 77.21 59.33
CA TRP A 881 -18.71 77.46 58.83
C TRP A 881 -18.73 78.40 57.63
N ILE A 882 -17.71 79.25 57.52
CA ILE A 882 -17.40 80.06 56.35
C ILE A 882 -15.95 79.78 55.98
N ARG A 883 -15.71 79.33 54.74
CA ARG A 883 -14.38 79.03 54.22
C ARG A 883 -14.24 79.57 52.80
N ILE A 884 -13.05 80.04 52.43
CA ILE A 884 -12.77 80.58 51.09
C ILE A 884 -12.07 79.52 50.23
N PHE A 885 -12.51 79.36 48.99
CA PHE A 885 -11.92 78.48 47.99
C PHE A 885 -11.50 79.26 46.74
N PRO A 886 -10.48 78.82 45.99
CA PRO A 886 -10.21 79.39 44.67
C PRO A 886 -11.38 79.09 43.73
N ASP A 887 -11.79 80.07 42.93
CA ASP A 887 -12.70 79.81 41.81
C ASP A 887 -11.99 78.94 40.77
N GLY A 888 -12.72 78.11 40.02
CA GLY A 888 -12.22 76.96 39.24
C GLY A 888 -11.16 77.22 38.17
N GLY A 889 -10.63 78.44 38.04
CA GLY A 889 -9.50 78.82 37.19
C GLY A 889 -8.45 79.72 37.85
N ALA A 890 -8.45 79.88 39.18
CA ALA A 890 -7.46 80.72 39.85
C ALA A 890 -6.10 79.99 39.96
N PRO A 891 -4.98 80.58 39.48
CA PRO A 891 -3.66 79.93 39.45
C PRO A 891 -2.94 80.01 40.80
N VAL A 892 -3.67 79.82 41.91
CA VAL A 892 -3.13 79.95 43.26
C VAL A 892 -3.66 78.85 44.17
N LYS A 893 -2.89 78.49 45.19
CA LYS A 893 -3.31 77.62 46.28
C LYS A 893 -3.64 78.46 47.51
N LEU A 894 -4.82 78.30 48.09
CA LEU A 894 -5.16 78.97 49.35
C LEU A 894 -4.67 78.20 50.58
N GLU A 895 -4.21 78.94 51.58
CA GLU A 895 -3.91 78.44 52.92
C GLU A 895 -4.93 79.00 53.91
N ASP A 896 -5.62 78.11 54.62
CA ASP A 896 -6.69 78.48 55.54
C ASP A 896 -6.16 79.12 56.84
N PRO A 897 -6.86 80.11 57.41
CA PRO A 897 -6.57 80.61 58.75
C PRO A 897 -6.97 79.61 59.83
N PRO A 898 -6.60 79.88 61.11
CA PRO A 898 -7.07 79.10 62.25
C PRO A 898 -8.58 78.92 62.27
N THR A 899 -9.01 77.72 62.65
CA THR A 899 -10.40 77.24 62.52
C THR A 899 -11.43 78.09 63.28
N ASN A 900 -11.02 78.80 64.34
CA ASN A 900 -11.88 79.73 65.08
C ASN A 900 -12.30 80.98 64.28
N GLN A 901 -11.55 81.34 63.24
CA GLN A 901 -11.90 82.44 62.31
C GLN A 901 -12.88 81.99 61.22
N LEU A 902 -13.04 80.68 61.05
CA LEU A 902 -13.91 80.08 60.04
C LEU A 902 -15.27 79.65 60.61
N LYS A 903 -15.43 79.64 61.94
CA LYS A 903 -16.64 79.15 62.64
C LYS A 903 -17.45 80.32 63.19
N GLY A 904 -18.78 80.26 63.09
CA GLY A 904 -19.66 81.32 63.59
C GLY A 904 -20.98 80.84 64.18
#